data_AF-A0A137QFE4-F1
#
_entry.id   AF-A0A137QFE4-F1
#
_cell.length_a   1.000
_cell.length_b   1.000
_cell.length_c   1.000
_cell.angle_alpha   90.00
_cell.angle_beta   90.00
_cell.angle_gamma   90.00
#
_symmetry.space_group_name_H-M   'P 1'
#
loop_
_entity.id
_entity.type
_entity.pdbx_description
1 polymer ?
#
loop_
_entity_poly.entity_id
_entity_poly.type
_entity_poly.pdbx_seq_one_letter_code
_entity_poly.pdbx_strand_id
1 'polypeptide(L)'
;MAIVGTTLFIFGGALLMPSGDHNYINELWALDLKTIRTRPKWELIEYSSDEEPAPRKEFVLVPYQNRLILYGGWGWSTNRTYSDVWSFDLKKKRWTELQCTGEVPSPRSALAGTVLDDVIYMIGGFNLSEGILDSVFALKMSEHRWFRVKHTDGTPIPQRRFFHGMSCIGTKIFIFGGEHPPGSTLEDMIHVLDIKHIKNPAIHTPERLMELDIEFQVNLKVGQVLRENSKLEKKLADLERDNRESKRSQIAPTILHESLAKANSVANLRGKDAQIMVDFLAETLESQGLSDIEQRRTLHLLRKIAKSAQVFPKRTELSGVDCNLADPINDEGGYGLIYKGAFRGQTVCVKAVRMYQSNPKTHRILRAQTGELALLAHVSHLNVIPLYGAFLSSESRPRICIVTPWMENGNLADFLKKSPNTPRIPLMSDVAVGLQFLHDMSIIHADLKARNVLVSRSERAMLVDFGVSTVVSTNVGTSTAEDFSGTVYWMAPELVVAEETLPPTQQSDMWGFGCVCFEALTGQIPFGDTYNPPQLVAAFMRGRVTPLRPKQTGNPTIVGGGPLVTLAERCWDYDTNRRPTAVEALQFLTELDEKHDRPSVDEELAMFAAAKSGRDEVIIDYRHLLSVVRRVNIGINGFGRIGRLVLRNAMEMEGLNVVALNDPFIALDYMKYMFVYDSVHGKYKGHVETKDKKLVVDGKEMAVFGEKDPGAIPWGDLDVEYIVESTGVFTTTEKAQPHLQSGHAKKVVITAPSADATMFVCGVNLDKYESSHTIISNASCTTNCLATLAKIIHDNFGIIEGLMTTVHSTTASQKTVDGPSKKDWRGGRAVNSNIIPSSTGAAKAVGKVIPSLDKRLTGLSFRVPTLDVSVVDLVVRLEKGASQADINKVMKGASEGEYKGIVAYTDEDVVSTDFIGSPYSCIFDAKAGIALNDNFHKLVAWYDNEWGYSRRVCDLVAFVAKKDREGEKQK
;
A
#
# COMPACT_ATOMS: atom_id res chain seq x y z
N MET A 1 8.66 -16.46 45.18
CA MET A 1 8.50 -15.14 44.51
C MET A 1 7.09 -15.05 43.96
N ALA A 2 6.45 -13.88 44.03
CA ALA A 2 5.09 -13.64 43.54
C ALA A 2 4.97 -12.23 42.93
N ILE A 3 4.05 -12.01 41.98
CA ILE A 3 3.80 -10.68 41.37
C ILE A 3 2.36 -10.25 41.69
N VAL A 4 2.18 -9.01 42.16
CA VAL A 4 0.87 -8.38 42.34
C VAL A 4 0.87 -7.03 41.65
N GLY A 5 0.03 -6.86 40.63
CA GLY A 5 0.01 -5.66 39.80
C GLY A 5 1.36 -5.48 39.08
N THR A 6 2.02 -4.35 39.32
CA THR A 6 3.38 -4.08 38.78
C THR A 6 4.48 -4.34 39.81
N THR A 7 4.16 -4.94 40.96
CA THR A 7 5.12 -5.13 42.05
C THR A 7 5.49 -6.60 42.20
N LEU A 8 6.80 -6.88 42.17
CA LEU A 8 7.39 -8.18 42.40
C LEU A 8 7.71 -8.33 43.90
N PHE A 9 7.30 -9.43 44.52
CA PHE A 9 7.55 -9.77 45.92
C PHE A 9 8.42 -11.02 46.06
N ILE A 10 9.43 -10.95 46.93
CA ILE A 10 10.30 -12.07 47.29
C ILE A 10 10.30 -12.22 48.81
N PHE A 11 9.94 -13.40 49.29
CA PHE A 11 10.02 -13.77 50.69
C PHE A 11 11.19 -14.75 50.88
N GLY A 12 11.80 -14.76 52.06
CA GLY A 12 12.71 -15.81 52.53
C GLY A 12 13.91 -16.13 51.64
N GLY A 13 14.48 -17.32 51.79
CA GLY A 13 15.64 -17.79 51.04
C GLY A 13 16.87 -18.06 51.90
N ALA A 14 18.01 -18.30 51.24
CA ALA A 14 19.27 -18.64 51.88
C ALA A 14 20.35 -17.59 51.59
N LEU A 15 20.95 -17.04 52.65
CA LEU A 15 22.14 -16.21 52.55
C LEU A 15 23.37 -17.06 52.79
N LEU A 16 24.31 -16.99 51.85
CA LEU A 16 25.64 -17.57 52.03
C LEU A 16 26.48 -16.58 52.83
N MET A 17 26.80 -16.93 54.08
CA MET A 17 27.69 -16.10 54.88
C MET A 17 29.15 -16.33 54.44
N PRO A 18 30.03 -15.32 54.55
CA PRO A 18 31.45 -15.49 54.23
C PRO A 18 32.15 -16.61 55.02
N SER A 19 31.58 -17.06 56.14
CA SER A 19 32.06 -18.20 56.94
C SER A 19 31.77 -19.57 56.32
N GLY A 20 30.97 -19.64 55.25
CA GLY A 20 30.47 -20.90 54.67
C GLY A 20 29.18 -21.41 55.30
N ASP A 21 28.69 -20.76 56.36
CA ASP A 21 27.41 -21.10 56.98
C ASP A 21 26.23 -20.54 56.18
N HIS A 22 25.15 -21.30 56.09
CA HIS A 22 23.89 -20.85 55.50
C HIS A 22 22.98 -20.29 56.59
N ASN A 23 22.59 -19.02 56.48
CA ASN A 23 21.51 -18.46 57.29
C ASN A 23 20.26 -18.29 56.44
N TYR A 24 19.15 -18.89 56.85
CA TYR A 24 17.87 -18.67 56.18
C TYR A 24 17.20 -17.44 56.76
N ILE A 25 16.51 -16.71 55.91
CA ILE A 25 15.80 -15.48 56.26
C ILE A 25 14.30 -15.65 56.10
N ASN A 26 13.55 -14.78 56.74
CA ASN A 26 12.10 -14.61 56.60
C ASN A 26 11.73 -13.17 56.18
N GLU A 27 12.68 -12.45 55.57
CA GLU A 27 12.43 -11.10 55.06
C GLU A 27 11.51 -11.10 53.85
N LEU A 28 10.72 -10.04 53.68
CA LEU A 28 9.87 -9.79 52.52
C LEU A 28 10.33 -8.54 51.78
N TRP A 29 10.73 -8.69 50.52
CA TRP A 29 11.21 -7.62 49.65
C TRP A 29 10.24 -7.35 48.49
N ALA A 30 10.15 -6.10 48.06
CA ALA A 30 9.33 -5.66 46.94
C ALA A 30 10.13 -4.86 45.89
N LEU A 31 9.77 -5.01 44.61
CA LEU A 31 10.33 -4.25 43.49
C LEU A 31 9.20 -3.77 42.57
N ASP A 32 9.07 -2.47 42.34
CA ASP A 32 8.14 -1.92 41.32
C ASP A 32 8.77 -2.03 39.92
N LEU A 33 8.19 -2.90 39.09
CA LEU A 33 8.65 -3.18 37.74
C LEU A 33 8.58 -1.95 36.81
N LYS A 34 7.77 -0.92 37.13
CA LYS A 34 7.76 0.34 36.35
C LYS A 34 9.08 1.10 36.44
N THR A 35 9.81 0.92 37.55
CA THR A 35 11.08 1.62 37.78
C THR A 35 12.25 0.97 37.05
N ILE A 36 12.05 -0.17 36.39
CA ILE A 36 13.14 -0.98 35.81
C ILE A 36 13.89 -0.25 34.68
N ARG A 37 13.21 0.62 33.91
CA ARG A 37 13.80 1.39 32.81
C ARG A 37 14.43 2.71 33.25
N THR A 38 14.20 3.12 34.50
CA THR A 38 14.69 4.40 35.04
C THR A 38 15.71 4.16 36.14
N ARG A 39 15.31 3.60 37.27
CA ARG A 39 16.20 3.19 38.37
C ARG A 39 15.51 2.09 39.21
N PRO A 40 15.84 0.81 39.03
CA PRO A 40 15.22 -0.27 39.78
C PRO A 40 15.52 -0.12 41.28
N LYS A 41 14.49 -0.16 42.12
CA LYS A 41 14.61 0.01 43.57
C LYS A 41 13.92 -1.15 44.29
N TRP A 42 14.70 -1.92 45.06
CA TRP A 42 14.19 -2.91 46.00
C TRP A 42 13.87 -2.24 47.33
N GLU A 43 12.73 -2.62 47.92
CA GLU A 43 12.27 -2.12 49.21
C GLU A 43 12.02 -3.30 50.15
N LEU A 44 12.69 -3.29 51.29
CA LEU A 44 12.37 -4.22 52.39
C LEU A 44 11.01 -3.80 52.96
N ILE A 45 10.08 -4.74 53.02
CA ILE A 45 8.75 -4.50 53.57
C ILE A 45 8.80 -4.70 55.08
N GLU A 46 8.77 -3.58 55.80
CA GLU A 46 8.53 -3.60 57.25
C GLU A 46 7.05 -3.92 57.54
N TYR A 47 6.82 -4.82 58.48
CA TYR A 47 5.49 -5.26 58.92
C TYR A 47 5.43 -5.36 60.46
N SER A 48 4.22 -5.26 61.01
CA SER A 48 3.99 -5.08 62.45
C SER A 48 3.23 -6.27 63.09
N SER A 49 3.66 -7.50 62.81
CA SER A 49 3.01 -8.71 63.37
C SER A 49 3.79 -9.27 64.56
N ASP A 50 3.06 -9.68 65.61
CA ASP A 50 3.64 -10.37 66.77
C ASP A 50 4.11 -11.80 66.44
N GLU A 51 3.55 -12.39 65.37
CA GLU A 51 3.90 -13.70 64.84
C GLU A 51 4.18 -13.61 63.33
N GLU A 52 5.18 -14.36 62.87
CA GLU A 52 5.61 -14.39 61.47
C GLU A 52 6.06 -15.79 61.05
N PRO A 53 6.06 -16.11 59.74
CA PRO A 53 6.56 -17.39 59.28
C PRO A 53 8.04 -17.54 59.61
N ALA A 54 8.41 -18.69 60.18
CA ALA A 54 9.81 -19.01 60.46
C ALA A 54 10.70 -18.94 59.19
N PRO A 55 12.01 -18.62 59.33
CA PRO A 55 12.95 -18.61 58.21
C PRO A 55 13.00 -19.92 57.43
N ARG A 56 12.86 -19.83 56.11
CA ARG A 56 12.68 -21.01 55.24
C ARG A 56 13.06 -20.74 53.79
N LYS A 57 13.24 -21.83 53.02
CA LYS A 57 13.39 -21.82 51.55
C LYS A 57 12.47 -22.86 50.90
N GLU A 58 12.40 -22.86 49.57
CA GLU A 58 11.73 -23.93 48.77
C GLU A 58 10.25 -24.15 49.14
N PHE A 59 9.52 -23.07 49.39
CA PHE A 59 8.10 -23.02 49.69
C PHE A 59 7.28 -22.55 48.48
N VAL A 60 5.96 -22.68 48.58
CA VAL A 60 5.03 -22.02 47.65
C VAL A 60 4.75 -20.61 48.15
N LEU A 61 4.91 -19.61 47.28
CA LEU A 61 4.45 -18.24 47.52
C LEU A 61 3.63 -17.80 46.31
N VAL A 62 2.33 -17.59 46.51
CA VAL A 62 1.41 -17.23 45.43
C VAL A 62 0.56 -16.01 45.79
N PRO A 63 0.24 -15.14 44.82
CA PRO A 63 -0.66 -14.02 45.05
C PRO A 63 -2.12 -14.48 45.02
N TYR A 64 -2.90 -14.14 46.04
CA TYR A 64 -4.35 -14.36 46.06
C TYR A 64 -5.04 -13.08 46.50
N GLN A 65 -5.82 -12.49 45.60
CA GLN A 65 -6.43 -11.17 45.79
C GLN A 65 -5.37 -10.13 46.23
N ASN A 66 -5.59 -9.43 47.34
CA ASN A 66 -4.65 -8.45 47.89
C ASN A 66 -3.73 -9.03 48.98
N ARG A 67 -3.41 -10.33 48.87
CA ARG A 67 -2.63 -11.09 49.85
C ARG A 67 -1.56 -11.94 49.16
N LEU A 68 -0.47 -12.21 49.89
CA LEU A 68 0.47 -13.28 49.54
C LEU A 68 0.18 -14.50 50.42
N ILE A 69 0.05 -15.66 49.80
CA ILE A 69 -0.16 -16.94 50.51
C ILE A 69 1.12 -17.76 50.42
N LEU A 70 1.63 -18.13 51.59
CA LEU A 70 2.84 -18.91 51.79
C LEU A 70 2.44 -20.30 52.32
N TYR A 71 2.98 -21.36 51.73
CA TYR A 71 2.81 -22.72 52.22
C TYR A 71 4.09 -23.54 52.17
N GLY A 72 4.33 -24.29 53.24
CA GLY A 72 5.40 -25.28 53.33
C GLY A 72 6.80 -24.67 53.35
N GLY A 73 7.76 -25.41 52.81
CA GLY A 73 9.17 -25.04 52.76
C GLY A 73 10.05 -25.81 53.74
N TRP A 74 11.34 -25.52 53.68
CA TRP A 74 12.38 -26.15 54.49
C TRP A 74 13.02 -25.16 55.45
N GLY A 75 13.09 -25.51 56.75
CA GLY A 75 13.79 -24.74 57.78
C GLY A 75 15.12 -25.38 58.16
N TRP A 76 16.21 -24.62 58.14
CA TRP A 76 17.54 -25.12 58.51
C TRP A 76 17.72 -25.24 60.02
N SER A 77 17.40 -24.18 60.77
CA SER A 77 17.56 -24.13 62.23
C SER A 77 16.72 -25.19 62.95
N THR A 78 15.65 -25.65 62.32
CA THR A 78 14.71 -26.64 62.85
C THR A 78 14.85 -28.02 62.17
N ASN A 79 15.68 -28.12 61.13
CA ASN A 79 15.85 -29.29 60.25
C ASN A 79 14.53 -30.02 59.92
N ARG A 80 13.49 -29.26 59.57
CA ARG A 80 12.14 -29.79 59.30
C ARG A 80 11.52 -29.16 58.06
N THR A 81 10.67 -29.91 57.40
CA THR A 81 9.71 -29.37 56.44
C THR A 81 8.50 -28.82 57.18
N TYR A 82 7.87 -27.80 56.61
CA TYR A 82 6.65 -27.19 57.18
C TYR A 82 5.39 -27.60 56.42
N SER A 83 4.23 -27.51 57.07
CA SER A 83 2.89 -27.68 56.49
C SER A 83 1.92 -26.55 56.87
N ASP A 84 2.45 -25.48 57.47
CA ASP A 84 1.70 -24.28 57.86
C ASP A 84 1.32 -23.45 56.62
N VAL A 85 0.22 -22.70 56.74
CA VAL A 85 -0.26 -21.76 55.71
C VAL A 85 -0.23 -20.36 56.31
N TRP A 86 0.44 -19.43 55.66
CA TRP A 86 0.52 -18.04 56.11
C TRP A 86 -0.04 -17.09 55.06
N SER A 87 -0.70 -16.04 55.53
CA SER A 87 -1.21 -14.95 54.69
C SER A 87 -0.56 -13.63 55.07
N PHE A 88 0.02 -12.94 54.09
CA PHE A 88 0.45 -11.56 54.23
C PHE A 88 -0.57 -10.63 53.60
N ASP A 89 -1.14 -9.71 54.37
CA ASP A 89 -2.03 -8.67 53.87
C ASP A 89 -1.22 -7.50 53.31
N LEU A 90 -1.28 -7.26 52.00
CA LEU A 90 -0.48 -6.22 51.34
C LEU A 90 -0.86 -4.80 51.77
N LYS A 91 -2.11 -4.59 52.19
CA LYS A 91 -2.60 -3.27 52.62
C LYS A 91 -2.28 -3.03 54.09
N LYS A 92 -2.49 -4.03 54.94
CA LYS A 92 -2.23 -3.93 56.39
C LYS A 92 -0.76 -4.19 56.76
N LYS A 93 0.04 -4.71 55.82
CA LYS A 93 1.43 -5.15 56.03
C LYS A 93 1.57 -6.02 57.28
N ARG A 94 0.87 -7.15 57.28
CA ARG A 94 0.81 -8.05 58.45
C ARG A 94 0.70 -9.51 58.04
N TRP A 95 1.50 -10.36 58.66
CA TRP A 95 1.37 -11.82 58.58
C TRP A 95 0.24 -12.34 59.49
N THR A 96 -0.40 -13.43 59.08
CA THR A 96 -1.39 -14.16 59.87
C THR A 96 -1.34 -15.63 59.44
N GLU A 97 -1.14 -16.55 60.39
CA GLU A 97 -1.25 -17.98 60.13
C GLU A 97 -2.73 -18.35 59.89
N LEU A 98 -2.99 -19.07 58.80
CA LEU A 98 -4.32 -19.54 58.45
C LEU A 98 -4.49 -20.97 58.97
N GLN A 99 -5.47 -21.14 59.86
CA GLN A 99 -5.88 -22.46 60.32
C GLN A 99 -6.75 -23.13 59.24
N CYS A 100 -6.17 -24.11 58.55
CA CYS A 100 -6.85 -24.84 57.48
C CYS A 100 -7.32 -26.22 57.94
N THR A 101 -8.49 -26.65 57.45
CA THR A 101 -9.11 -27.95 57.77
C THR A 101 -9.10 -28.89 56.55
N GLY A 102 -9.56 -30.13 56.71
CA GLY A 102 -9.68 -31.10 55.60
C GLY A 102 -8.47 -32.03 55.45
N GLU A 103 -8.18 -32.45 54.21
CA GLU A 103 -7.05 -33.35 53.90
C GLU A 103 -5.73 -32.57 53.85
N VAL A 104 -5.27 -32.08 55.00
CA VAL A 104 -4.06 -31.25 55.12
C VAL A 104 -2.84 -32.02 54.58
N PRO A 105 -2.05 -31.45 53.64
CA PRO A 105 -0.90 -32.16 53.08
C PRO A 105 0.23 -32.32 54.10
N SER A 106 0.94 -33.45 54.02
CA SER A 106 2.14 -33.71 54.84
C SER A 106 3.21 -32.61 54.67
N PRO A 107 4.03 -32.30 55.69
CA PRO A 107 5.04 -31.25 55.62
C PRO A 107 6.01 -31.42 54.45
N ARG A 108 6.19 -30.40 53.61
CA ARG A 108 6.90 -30.56 52.33
C ARG A 108 7.60 -29.30 51.85
N SER A 109 8.60 -29.49 51.00
CA SER A 109 9.43 -28.44 50.38
C SER A 109 9.67 -28.73 48.90
N ALA A 110 10.29 -27.80 48.17
CA ALA A 110 10.66 -27.90 46.75
C ALA A 110 9.49 -28.25 45.82
N LEU A 111 8.29 -27.86 46.22
CA LEU A 111 7.05 -27.99 45.46
C LEU A 111 6.72 -26.70 44.71
N ALA A 112 5.85 -26.79 43.71
CA ALA A 112 5.27 -25.63 43.05
C ALA A 112 3.79 -25.49 43.37
N GLY A 113 3.31 -24.24 43.38
CA GLY A 113 1.91 -23.92 43.57
C GLY A 113 1.44 -22.84 42.60
N THR A 114 0.17 -22.89 42.21
CA THR A 114 -0.47 -21.87 41.37
C THR A 114 -1.89 -21.61 41.87
N VAL A 115 -2.38 -20.40 41.63
CA VAL A 115 -3.72 -19.97 42.04
C VAL A 115 -4.61 -20.00 40.82
N LEU A 116 -5.75 -20.69 40.95
CA LEU A 116 -6.79 -20.74 39.95
C LEU A 116 -8.09 -20.33 40.63
N ASP A 117 -8.47 -19.07 40.43
CA ASP A 117 -9.58 -18.42 41.13
C ASP A 117 -9.45 -18.50 42.66
N ASP A 118 -10.35 -19.22 43.33
CA ASP A 118 -10.40 -19.41 44.77
C ASP A 118 -9.62 -20.63 45.26
N VAL A 119 -8.93 -21.32 44.35
CA VAL A 119 -8.27 -22.59 44.66
C VAL A 119 -6.77 -22.49 44.40
N ILE A 120 -5.97 -22.82 45.41
CA ILE A 120 -4.52 -22.94 45.30
C ILE A 120 -4.18 -24.41 45.08
N TYR A 121 -3.63 -24.72 43.91
CA TYR A 121 -3.15 -26.05 43.59
C TYR A 121 -1.68 -26.19 43.93
N MET A 122 -1.31 -27.32 44.53
CA MET A 122 0.06 -27.64 44.92
C MET A 122 0.39 -29.07 44.52
N ILE A 123 1.56 -29.23 43.89
CA ILE A 123 1.92 -30.49 43.24
C ILE A 123 3.30 -30.95 43.74
N GLY A 124 3.39 -32.24 44.05
CA GLY A 124 4.64 -32.90 44.38
C GLY A 124 5.36 -32.33 45.59
N GLY A 125 6.68 -32.22 45.47
CA GLY A 125 7.59 -31.77 46.53
C GLY A 125 8.34 -32.92 47.20
N PHE A 126 9.13 -32.55 48.21
CA PHE A 126 9.96 -33.45 49.00
C PHE A 126 9.56 -33.40 50.48
N ASN A 127 9.40 -34.57 51.08
CA ASN A 127 9.17 -34.76 52.50
C ASN A 127 10.28 -35.66 53.09
N LEU A 128 10.77 -35.34 54.28
CA LEU A 128 11.87 -36.05 54.94
C LEU A 128 11.63 -37.55 55.17
N SER A 129 10.38 -37.93 55.48
CA SER A 129 10.00 -39.33 55.73
C SER A 129 9.50 -40.08 54.50
N GLU A 130 8.86 -39.38 53.55
CA GLU A 130 8.17 -39.98 52.40
C GLU A 130 8.97 -39.87 51.08
N GLY A 131 10.02 -39.05 51.05
CA GLY A 131 10.82 -38.77 49.86
C GLY A 131 10.12 -37.84 48.86
N ILE A 132 10.34 -38.08 47.56
CA ILE A 132 9.74 -37.29 46.46
C ILE A 132 8.28 -37.72 46.27
N LEU A 133 7.39 -36.73 46.25
CA LEU A 133 5.94 -36.89 46.21
C LEU A 133 5.38 -36.67 44.80
N ASP A 134 4.28 -37.36 44.48
CA ASP A 134 3.42 -37.18 43.30
C ASP A 134 2.05 -36.58 43.66
N SER A 135 1.76 -36.44 44.95
CA SER A 135 0.46 -36.00 45.43
C SER A 135 0.11 -34.59 44.97
N VAL A 136 -1.13 -34.42 44.50
CA VAL A 136 -1.72 -33.14 44.11
C VAL A 136 -2.74 -32.75 45.18
N PHE A 137 -2.61 -31.53 45.71
CA PHE A 137 -3.51 -30.97 46.69
C PHE A 137 -4.11 -29.65 46.20
N ALA A 138 -5.33 -29.37 46.65
CA ALA A 138 -6.06 -28.15 46.38
C ALA A 138 -6.51 -27.51 47.70
N LEU A 139 -6.12 -26.26 47.95
CA LEU A 139 -6.61 -25.46 49.06
C LEU A 139 -7.66 -24.49 48.54
N LYS A 140 -8.90 -24.66 48.97
CA LYS A 140 -9.97 -23.69 48.68
C LYS A 140 -9.92 -22.57 49.70
N MET A 141 -9.59 -21.36 49.23
CA MET A 141 -9.28 -20.22 50.09
C MET A 141 -10.51 -19.68 50.81
N SER A 142 -11.67 -19.61 50.16
CA SER A 142 -12.91 -19.17 50.82
C SER A 142 -13.33 -20.05 52.01
N GLU A 143 -12.96 -21.33 52.01
CA GLU A 143 -13.31 -22.30 53.05
C GLU A 143 -12.14 -22.61 53.99
N HIS A 144 -10.93 -22.13 53.69
CA HIS A 144 -9.68 -22.58 54.31
C HIS A 144 -9.61 -24.11 54.44
N ARG A 145 -9.96 -24.82 53.36
CA ARG A 145 -10.11 -26.29 53.38
C ARG A 145 -9.27 -26.96 52.30
N TRP A 146 -8.54 -27.99 52.70
CA TRP A 146 -7.71 -28.83 51.85
C TRP A 146 -8.46 -30.04 51.29
N PHE A 147 -8.15 -30.35 50.04
CA PHE A 147 -8.63 -31.51 49.32
C PHE A 147 -7.45 -32.22 48.64
N ARG A 148 -7.41 -33.55 48.72
CA ARG A 148 -6.46 -34.36 47.95
C ARG A 148 -7.08 -34.72 46.60
N VAL A 149 -6.39 -34.37 45.52
CA VAL A 149 -6.81 -34.73 44.17
C VAL A 149 -6.41 -36.19 43.91
N LYS A 150 -7.40 -37.03 43.56
CA LYS A 150 -7.23 -38.45 43.27
C LYS A 150 -7.32 -38.70 41.76
N HIS A 151 -6.79 -39.83 41.30
CA HIS A 151 -6.90 -40.24 39.89
C HIS A 151 -8.38 -40.27 39.46
N THR A 152 -8.70 -39.55 38.39
CA THR A 152 -10.00 -39.59 37.72
C THR A 152 -9.80 -39.93 36.25
N ASP A 153 -10.78 -40.62 35.65
CA ASP A 153 -10.70 -41.12 34.27
C ASP A 153 -10.25 -40.02 33.30
N GLY A 154 -9.09 -40.24 32.65
CA GLY A 154 -8.59 -39.41 31.55
C GLY A 154 -7.59 -38.31 31.91
N THR A 155 -7.24 -38.07 33.18
CA THR A 155 -6.15 -37.12 33.53
C THR A 155 -4.98 -37.80 34.22
N PRO A 156 -3.81 -37.90 33.58
CA PRO A 156 -2.63 -38.41 34.23
C PRO A 156 -2.18 -37.44 35.32
N ILE A 157 -2.17 -37.89 36.58
CA ILE A 157 -1.51 -37.16 37.67
C ILE A 157 -0.01 -37.10 37.32
N PRO A 158 0.65 -35.94 37.50
CA PRO A 158 2.08 -35.82 37.23
C PRO A 158 2.87 -36.84 38.04
N GLN A 159 3.86 -37.47 37.41
CA GLN A 159 4.81 -38.33 38.13
C GLN A 159 5.53 -37.57 39.25
N ARG A 160 6.06 -38.33 40.22
CA ARG A 160 6.80 -37.83 41.40
C ARG A 160 7.84 -36.81 40.98
N ARG A 161 7.83 -35.63 41.60
CA ARG A 161 8.75 -34.54 41.26
C ARG A 161 8.88 -33.48 42.34
N PHE A 162 10.04 -32.85 42.38
CA PHE A 162 10.37 -31.65 43.15
C PHE A 162 11.26 -30.74 42.29
N PHE A 163 11.46 -29.48 42.68
CA PHE A 163 12.14 -28.44 41.88
C PHE A 163 11.54 -28.18 40.48
N HIS A 164 10.25 -28.44 40.31
CA HIS A 164 9.52 -28.14 39.07
C HIS A 164 8.94 -26.73 39.09
N GLY A 165 8.70 -26.16 37.91
CA GLY A 165 7.93 -24.93 37.73
C GLY A 165 6.45 -25.23 37.50
N MET A 166 5.57 -24.30 37.84
CA MET A 166 4.14 -24.44 37.55
C MET A 166 3.50 -23.10 37.19
N SER A 167 2.58 -23.12 36.23
CA SER A 167 1.75 -21.98 35.84
C SER A 167 0.39 -22.47 35.34
N CYS A 168 -0.62 -21.61 35.28
CA CYS A 168 -1.95 -22.00 34.81
C CYS A 168 -2.53 -21.02 33.80
N ILE A 169 -3.25 -21.55 32.82
CA ILE A 169 -3.98 -20.81 31.80
C ILE A 169 -5.34 -21.50 31.60
N GLY A 170 -6.44 -20.80 31.94
CA GLY A 170 -7.79 -21.35 31.89
C GLY A 170 -7.97 -22.49 32.89
N THR A 171 -8.50 -23.64 32.45
CA THR A 171 -8.61 -24.86 33.27
C THR A 171 -7.32 -25.70 33.29
N LYS A 172 -6.25 -25.28 32.62
CA LYS A 172 -5.03 -26.09 32.47
C LYS A 172 -3.91 -25.59 33.36
N ILE A 173 -3.32 -26.50 34.13
CA ILE A 173 -2.12 -26.29 34.93
C ILE A 173 -0.95 -26.94 34.20
N PHE A 174 0.04 -26.14 33.82
CA PHE A 174 1.25 -26.55 33.15
C PHE A 174 2.38 -26.70 34.16
N ILE A 175 3.04 -27.84 34.13
CA ILE A 175 4.11 -28.22 35.04
C ILE A 175 5.37 -28.40 34.20
N PHE A 176 6.44 -27.72 34.56
CA PHE A 176 7.66 -27.65 33.77
C PHE A 176 8.81 -28.32 34.52
N GLY A 177 9.37 -29.35 33.91
CA GLY A 177 10.51 -30.10 34.44
C GLY A 177 10.27 -30.68 35.84
N GLY A 178 11.35 -30.65 36.64
CA GLY A 178 11.45 -31.32 37.93
C GLY A 178 12.46 -32.46 37.90
N GLU A 179 12.83 -32.93 39.09
CA GLU A 179 13.78 -34.02 39.27
C GLU A 179 13.12 -35.25 39.88
N HIS A 180 13.40 -36.42 39.31
CA HIS A 180 13.12 -37.73 39.91
C HIS A 180 13.81 -38.87 39.13
N PRO A 181 14.67 -39.70 39.74
CA PRO A 181 15.27 -39.57 41.09
C PRO A 181 16.11 -38.27 41.26
N PRO A 182 16.59 -37.95 42.49
CA PRO A 182 17.44 -36.78 42.71
C PRO A 182 18.68 -36.79 41.79
N GLY A 183 18.99 -35.66 41.15
CA GLY A 183 20.11 -35.56 40.22
C GLY A 183 19.82 -36.01 38.78
N SER A 184 18.58 -36.42 38.47
CA SER A 184 18.12 -36.65 37.10
C SER A 184 16.91 -35.78 36.76
N THR A 185 17.00 -35.06 35.65
CA THR A 185 15.89 -34.29 35.09
C THR A 185 14.84 -35.20 34.48
N LEU A 186 13.57 -34.92 34.76
CA LEU A 186 12.47 -35.66 34.15
C LEU A 186 12.41 -35.45 32.64
N GLU A 187 12.09 -36.52 31.90
CA GLU A 187 12.01 -36.51 30.43
C GLU A 187 10.78 -35.75 29.89
N ASP A 188 9.70 -35.65 30.69
CA ASP A 188 8.53 -34.86 30.34
C ASP A 188 8.79 -33.38 30.59
N MET A 189 9.38 -32.70 29.60
CA MET A 189 9.69 -31.27 29.69
C MET A 189 8.48 -30.41 30.08
N ILE A 190 7.26 -30.85 29.75
CA ILE A 190 5.99 -30.22 30.13
C ILE A 190 4.92 -31.28 30.41
N HIS A 191 4.28 -31.23 31.59
CA HIS A 191 3.07 -31.98 31.93
C HIS A 191 1.86 -31.04 32.06
N VAL A 192 0.68 -31.47 31.62
CA VAL A 192 -0.54 -30.66 31.69
C VAL A 192 -1.60 -31.36 32.53
N LEU A 193 -1.98 -30.75 33.65
CA LEU A 193 -3.09 -31.15 34.50
C LEU A 193 -4.31 -30.27 34.17
N ASP A 194 -5.32 -30.81 33.50
CA ASP A 194 -6.56 -30.10 33.19
C ASP A 194 -7.60 -30.32 34.29
N ILE A 195 -7.91 -29.27 35.04
CA ILE A 195 -8.78 -29.35 36.23
C ILE A 195 -10.23 -29.68 35.90
N LYS A 196 -10.65 -29.54 34.63
CA LYS A 196 -12.01 -29.91 34.20
C LYS A 196 -12.32 -31.39 34.37
N HIS A 197 -11.28 -32.22 34.44
CA HIS A 197 -11.40 -33.65 34.64
C HIS A 197 -11.31 -34.06 36.12
N ILE A 198 -11.02 -33.13 37.02
CA ILE A 198 -11.08 -33.37 38.47
C ILE A 198 -12.55 -33.36 38.87
N LYS A 199 -13.15 -34.56 38.97
CA LYS A 199 -14.55 -34.75 39.36
C LYS A 199 -14.73 -34.54 40.87
N ASN A 200 -14.63 -33.30 41.33
CA ASN A 200 -14.92 -32.93 42.73
C ASN A 200 -15.68 -31.59 42.80
N PRO A 201 -17.02 -31.62 42.94
CA PRO A 201 -17.85 -30.42 42.96
C PRO A 201 -17.60 -29.52 44.18
N ALA A 202 -16.96 -30.03 45.23
CA ALA A 202 -16.57 -29.21 46.38
C ALA A 202 -15.39 -28.26 46.04
N ILE A 203 -14.55 -28.66 45.08
CA ILE A 203 -13.41 -27.86 44.60
C ILE A 203 -13.84 -26.95 43.45
N HIS A 204 -14.49 -27.49 42.41
CA HIS A 204 -14.92 -26.76 41.22
C HIS A 204 -16.36 -27.07 40.85
N THR A 205 -17.19 -26.05 40.68
CA THR A 205 -18.55 -26.24 40.16
C THR A 205 -18.55 -26.27 38.63
N PRO A 206 -19.50 -26.97 37.97
CA PRO A 206 -19.61 -26.98 36.51
C PRO A 206 -19.69 -25.58 35.88
N GLU A 207 -20.42 -24.68 36.53
CA GLU A 207 -20.57 -23.29 36.10
C GLU A 207 -19.23 -22.57 36.14
N ARG A 208 -18.45 -22.80 37.21
CA ARG A 208 -17.13 -22.18 37.36
C ARG A 208 -16.11 -22.74 36.36
N LEU A 209 -16.19 -24.03 36.05
CA LEU A 209 -15.36 -24.64 35.01
C LEU A 209 -15.65 -24.04 33.62
N MET A 210 -16.92 -23.77 33.29
CA MET A 210 -17.28 -23.06 32.05
C MET A 210 -16.73 -21.63 32.03
N GLU A 211 -16.79 -20.90 33.16
CA GLU A 211 -16.23 -19.56 33.26
C GLU A 211 -14.71 -19.52 33.08
N LEU A 212 -14.01 -20.55 33.54
CA LEU A 212 -12.56 -20.67 33.46
C LEU A 212 -12.06 -21.25 32.12
N ASP A 213 -12.95 -21.82 31.31
CA ASP A 213 -12.61 -22.35 30.00
C ASP A 213 -12.37 -21.21 29.00
N ILE A 214 -11.14 -21.10 28.53
CA ILE A 214 -10.70 -20.04 27.61
C ILE A 214 -11.41 -20.17 26.27
N GLU A 215 -11.73 -21.38 25.79
CA GLU A 215 -12.46 -21.54 24.52
C GLU A 215 -13.91 -21.03 24.64
N PHE A 216 -14.57 -21.27 25.78
CA PHE A 216 -15.91 -20.74 26.05
C PHE A 216 -15.90 -19.21 26.26
N GLN A 217 -14.93 -18.70 27.02
CA GLN A 217 -14.70 -17.27 27.22
C GLN A 217 -14.34 -16.54 25.93
N VAL A 218 -13.57 -17.15 25.01
CA VAL A 218 -13.26 -16.58 23.70
C VAL A 218 -14.52 -16.50 22.85
N ASN A 219 -15.38 -17.51 22.85
CA ASN A 219 -16.65 -17.46 22.11
C ASN A 219 -17.64 -16.43 22.68
N LEU A 220 -17.71 -16.28 24.02
CA LEU A 220 -18.49 -15.22 24.67
C LEU A 220 -17.89 -13.82 24.45
N LYS A 221 -16.55 -13.69 24.54
CA LYS A 221 -15.82 -12.44 24.30
C LYS A 221 -15.82 -12.05 22.85
N VAL A 222 -15.84 -12.95 21.87
CA VAL A 222 -16.06 -12.58 20.46
C VAL A 222 -17.44 -11.93 20.32
N GLY A 223 -18.49 -12.50 20.93
CA GLY A 223 -19.83 -11.88 20.95
C GLY A 223 -19.90 -10.55 21.72
N GLN A 224 -19.10 -10.38 22.77
CA GLN A 224 -19.08 -9.16 23.59
C GLN A 224 -18.15 -8.08 23.02
N VAL A 225 -17.02 -8.46 22.43
CA VAL A 225 -16.09 -7.61 21.66
C VAL A 225 -16.75 -7.15 20.38
N LEU A 226 -17.62 -7.93 19.74
CA LEU A 226 -18.44 -7.43 18.62
C LEU A 226 -19.47 -6.36 19.08
N ARG A 227 -20.01 -6.49 20.30
CA ARG A 227 -20.92 -5.49 20.89
C ARG A 227 -20.20 -4.27 21.47
N GLU A 228 -19.01 -4.45 22.03
CA GLU A 228 -18.15 -3.39 22.55
C GLU A 228 -17.40 -2.68 21.43
N ASN A 229 -17.00 -3.37 20.35
CA ASN A 229 -16.58 -2.73 19.10
C ASN A 229 -17.74 -1.93 18.54
N SER A 230 -18.97 -2.46 18.47
CA SER A 230 -20.11 -1.65 18.02
C SER A 230 -20.33 -0.41 18.92
N LYS A 231 -20.13 -0.52 20.24
CA LYS A 231 -20.20 0.64 21.16
C LYS A 231 -19.00 1.59 21.05
N LEU A 232 -17.79 1.10 20.83
CA LEU A 232 -16.57 1.87 20.67
C LEU A 232 -16.49 2.52 19.30
N GLU A 233 -16.96 1.86 18.25
CA GLU A 233 -17.23 2.42 16.92
C GLU A 233 -18.28 3.51 17.02
N LYS A 234 -19.35 3.31 17.80
CA LYS A 234 -20.34 4.37 18.07
C LYS A 234 -19.75 5.53 18.87
N LYS A 235 -18.90 5.26 19.86
CA LYS A 235 -18.24 6.28 20.69
C LYS A 235 -17.10 7.00 19.94
N LEU A 236 -16.43 6.30 19.02
CA LEU A 236 -15.45 6.85 18.09
C LEU A 236 -16.17 7.67 17.03
N ALA A 237 -17.31 7.22 16.51
CA ALA A 237 -18.18 7.99 15.63
C ALA A 237 -18.76 9.22 16.34
N ASP A 238 -19.13 9.12 17.63
CA ASP A 238 -19.58 10.24 18.45
C ASP A 238 -18.41 11.21 18.73
N LEU A 239 -17.21 10.73 19.09
CA LEU A 239 -16.02 11.58 19.29
C LEU A 239 -15.53 12.21 17.97
N GLU A 240 -15.64 11.50 16.85
CA GLU A 240 -15.37 12.02 15.53
C GLU A 240 -16.45 13.00 15.10
N ARG A 241 -17.72 12.80 15.48
CA ARG A 241 -18.82 13.75 15.26
C ARG A 241 -18.62 15.00 16.10
N ASP A 242 -18.21 14.88 17.36
CA ASP A 242 -17.94 16.00 18.26
C ASP A 242 -16.67 16.75 17.84
N ASN A 243 -15.63 16.05 17.37
CA ASN A 243 -14.44 16.66 16.75
C ASN A 243 -14.78 17.29 15.39
N ARG A 244 -15.69 16.69 14.60
CA ARG A 244 -16.23 17.27 13.36
C ARG A 244 -17.07 18.50 13.66
N GLU A 245 -17.94 18.51 14.66
CA GLU A 245 -18.74 19.68 15.09
C GLU A 245 -17.86 20.80 15.67
N SER A 246 -16.83 20.45 16.44
CA SER A 246 -15.85 21.40 16.97
C SER A 246 -14.99 22.02 15.83
N LYS A 247 -14.50 21.21 14.89
CA LYS A 247 -13.82 21.72 13.69
C LYS A 247 -14.75 22.47 12.76
N ARG A 248 -16.02 22.07 12.64
CA ARG A 248 -17.05 22.72 11.83
C ARG A 248 -17.43 24.09 12.39
N SER A 249 -17.53 24.23 13.71
CA SER A 249 -17.77 25.53 14.37
C SER A 249 -16.56 26.47 14.30
N GLN A 250 -15.33 25.97 14.13
CA GLN A 250 -14.12 26.79 13.96
C GLN A 250 -13.76 27.10 12.50
N ILE A 251 -13.95 26.16 11.57
CA ILE A 251 -13.54 26.27 10.17
C ILE A 251 -14.64 26.87 9.29
N ALA A 252 -15.91 26.55 9.54
CA ALA A 252 -17.02 27.06 8.72
C ALA A 252 -17.10 28.59 8.74
N PRO A 253 -16.95 29.30 9.88
CA PRO A 253 -16.98 30.77 9.86
C PRO A 253 -15.77 31.35 9.11
N THR A 254 -14.60 30.75 9.27
CA THR A 254 -13.33 31.23 8.68
C THR A 254 -13.29 31.06 7.15
N ILE A 255 -13.90 29.99 6.61
CA ILE A 255 -13.99 29.74 5.15
C ILE A 255 -15.20 30.45 4.51
N LEU A 256 -16.33 30.56 5.23
CA LEU A 256 -17.57 31.10 4.67
C LEU A 256 -17.67 32.64 4.78
N HIS A 257 -17.01 33.29 5.75
CA HIS A 257 -17.07 34.74 5.98
C HIS A 257 -15.83 35.56 5.56
N GLU A 258 -14.70 34.96 5.19
CA GLU A 258 -13.54 35.69 4.62
C GLU A 258 -13.56 35.78 3.08
N SER A 259 -12.84 36.75 2.51
CA SER A 259 -12.85 37.02 1.05
C SER A 259 -12.39 35.83 0.18
N LEU A 260 -12.93 35.71 -1.03
CA LEU A 260 -12.55 34.74 -2.08
C LEU A 260 -11.03 34.63 -2.31
N ALA A 261 -10.28 35.71 -2.04
CA ALA A 261 -8.82 35.75 -2.16
C ALA A 261 -8.09 34.88 -1.11
N LYS A 262 -8.59 34.79 0.14
CA LYS A 262 -8.05 33.90 1.17
C LYS A 262 -8.51 32.45 1.01
N ALA A 263 -9.75 32.21 0.55
CA ALA A 263 -10.18 30.86 0.19
C ALA A 263 -9.30 30.25 -0.92
N ASN A 264 -8.77 31.07 -1.82
CA ASN A 264 -7.83 30.65 -2.86
C ASN A 264 -6.45 30.21 -2.33
N SER A 265 -6.01 30.64 -1.14
CA SER A 265 -4.74 30.16 -0.57
C SER A 265 -4.81 28.71 -0.07
N VAL A 266 -6.02 28.20 0.20
CA VAL A 266 -6.30 26.81 0.58
C VAL A 266 -6.24 25.86 -0.62
N ALA A 267 -6.26 26.37 -1.86
CA ALA A 267 -6.19 25.56 -3.09
C ALA A 267 -4.80 24.91 -3.36
N ASN A 268 -3.81 25.15 -2.49
CA ASN A 268 -2.48 24.53 -2.55
C ASN A 268 -2.34 23.30 -1.64
N LEU A 269 -3.39 22.93 -0.90
CA LEU A 269 -3.38 21.70 -0.10
C LEU A 269 -3.07 20.48 -0.99
N ARG A 270 -2.24 19.57 -0.48
CA ARG A 270 -1.89 18.32 -1.17
C ARG A 270 -2.00 17.15 -0.21
N GLY A 271 -2.16 15.94 -0.77
CA GLY A 271 -2.12 14.71 0.01
C GLY A 271 -3.25 14.62 1.06
N LYS A 272 -2.88 14.30 2.30
CA LYS A 272 -3.83 13.93 3.38
C LYS A 272 -4.67 15.13 3.79
N ASP A 273 -4.08 16.32 3.82
CA ASP A 273 -4.78 17.55 4.19
C ASP A 273 -5.82 17.96 3.14
N ALA A 274 -5.50 17.76 1.86
CA ALA A 274 -6.46 17.97 0.78
C ALA A 274 -7.63 16.98 0.84
N GLN A 275 -7.35 15.70 1.14
CA GLN A 275 -8.40 14.68 1.31
C GLN A 275 -9.32 15.02 2.48
N ILE A 276 -8.76 15.39 3.64
CA ILE A 276 -9.52 15.80 4.82
C ILE A 276 -10.43 17.00 4.50
N MET A 277 -9.91 17.99 3.78
CA MET A 277 -10.69 19.16 3.39
C MET A 277 -11.79 18.82 2.38
N VAL A 278 -11.50 17.97 1.38
CA VAL A 278 -12.50 17.54 0.40
C VAL A 278 -13.61 16.73 1.06
N ASP A 279 -13.29 15.83 1.98
CA ASP A 279 -14.28 15.09 2.76
C ASP A 279 -15.15 16.03 3.60
N PHE A 280 -14.52 17.01 4.29
CA PHE A 280 -15.23 18.00 5.10
C PHE A 280 -16.18 18.87 4.28
N LEU A 281 -15.74 19.36 3.11
CA LEU A 281 -16.56 20.18 2.23
C LEU A 281 -17.72 19.37 1.62
N ALA A 282 -17.49 18.10 1.29
CA ALA A 282 -18.54 17.20 0.81
C ALA A 282 -19.60 16.94 1.89
N GLU A 283 -19.18 16.61 3.12
CA GLU A 283 -20.10 16.46 4.25
C GLU A 283 -20.87 17.75 4.58
N THR A 284 -20.23 18.90 4.38
CA THR A 284 -20.86 20.21 4.58
C THR A 284 -21.97 20.46 3.57
N LEU A 285 -21.75 20.13 2.29
CA LEU A 285 -22.75 20.27 1.22
C LEU A 285 -23.96 19.36 1.43
N GLU A 286 -23.80 18.22 2.10
CA GLU A 286 -24.88 17.27 2.37
C GLU A 286 -25.71 17.62 3.62
N SER A 287 -25.25 18.56 4.44
CA SER A 287 -25.98 18.95 5.65
C SER A 287 -27.07 19.99 5.41
N GLN A 288 -28.16 19.89 6.18
CA GLN A 288 -29.24 20.88 6.14
C GLN A 288 -28.80 22.20 6.77
N GLY A 289 -29.17 23.33 6.16
CA GLY A 289 -29.04 24.67 6.75
C GLY A 289 -28.04 25.64 6.10
N LEU A 290 -27.41 25.29 4.98
CA LEU A 290 -26.62 26.23 4.19
C LEU A 290 -27.53 27.17 3.39
N SER A 291 -27.19 28.46 3.32
CA SER A 291 -27.76 29.37 2.33
C SER A 291 -27.23 29.08 0.92
N ASP A 292 -27.95 29.51 -0.12
CA ASP A 292 -27.55 29.33 -1.52
C ASP A 292 -26.15 29.90 -1.82
N ILE A 293 -25.74 30.96 -1.11
CA ILE A 293 -24.40 31.56 -1.26
C ILE A 293 -23.32 30.65 -0.68
N GLU A 294 -23.57 30.06 0.49
CA GLU A 294 -22.63 29.16 1.17
C GLU A 294 -22.51 27.83 0.43
N GLN A 295 -23.61 27.30 -0.08
CA GLN A 295 -23.63 26.08 -0.89
C GLN A 295 -22.78 26.26 -2.16
N ARG A 296 -22.94 27.37 -2.87
CA ARG A 296 -22.12 27.72 -4.04
C ARG A 296 -20.63 27.84 -3.73
N ARG A 297 -20.28 28.57 -2.66
CA ARG A 297 -18.87 28.75 -2.25
C ARG A 297 -18.21 27.43 -1.86
N THR A 298 -18.93 26.60 -1.12
CA THR A 298 -18.47 25.29 -0.66
C THR A 298 -18.25 24.35 -1.86
N LEU A 299 -19.19 24.32 -2.81
CA LEU A 299 -19.07 23.52 -4.03
C LEU A 299 -17.91 23.98 -4.92
N HIS A 300 -17.71 25.30 -5.05
CA HIS A 300 -16.57 25.85 -5.78
C HIS A 300 -15.24 25.41 -5.16
N LEU A 301 -15.09 25.51 -3.83
CA LEU A 301 -13.88 25.14 -3.13
C LEU A 301 -13.62 23.63 -3.19
N LEU A 302 -14.66 22.82 -3.00
CA LEU A 302 -14.61 21.36 -3.14
C LEU A 302 -14.04 20.97 -4.51
N ARG A 303 -14.65 21.48 -5.59
CA ARG A 303 -14.22 21.20 -6.97
C ARG A 303 -12.77 21.64 -7.18
N LYS A 304 -12.38 22.81 -6.67
CA LYS A 304 -11.04 23.38 -6.86
C LYS A 304 -9.96 22.55 -6.14
N ILE A 305 -10.21 22.13 -4.89
CA ILE A 305 -9.27 21.31 -4.12
C ILE A 305 -9.22 19.89 -4.70
N ALA A 306 -10.37 19.27 -4.97
CA ALA A 306 -10.45 17.95 -5.60
C ALA A 306 -9.66 17.90 -6.91
N LYS A 307 -9.82 18.91 -7.78
CA LYS A 307 -9.09 19.03 -9.05
C LYS A 307 -7.59 19.27 -8.89
N SER A 308 -7.17 20.17 -7.99
CA SER A 308 -5.77 20.58 -7.84
C SER A 308 -4.91 19.55 -7.11
N ALA A 309 -5.48 18.94 -6.07
CA ALA A 309 -4.85 17.89 -5.27
C ALA A 309 -5.08 16.49 -5.84
N GLN A 310 -6.01 16.35 -6.81
CA GLN A 310 -6.45 15.08 -7.38
C GLN A 310 -6.93 14.12 -6.28
N VAL A 311 -7.93 14.55 -5.53
CA VAL A 311 -8.56 13.77 -4.45
C VAL A 311 -10.07 13.74 -4.66
N PHE A 312 -10.73 12.70 -4.18
CA PHE A 312 -12.17 12.48 -4.40
C PHE A 312 -12.94 12.49 -3.09
N PRO A 313 -14.20 12.98 -3.07
CA PRO A 313 -15.06 12.86 -1.89
C PRO A 313 -15.31 11.38 -1.53
N LYS A 314 -15.20 11.02 -0.23
CA LYS A 314 -15.38 9.64 0.25
C LYS A 314 -16.69 8.94 -0.13
N ARG A 315 -17.77 9.68 -0.41
CA ARG A 315 -19.13 9.12 -0.58
C ARG A 315 -19.51 8.78 -2.03
N THR A 316 -18.53 8.60 -2.92
CA THR A 316 -18.81 8.35 -4.36
C THR A 316 -18.48 6.96 -4.84
N GLU A 317 -17.90 6.08 -4.02
CA GLU A 317 -17.54 4.73 -4.45
C GLU A 317 -18.76 3.83 -4.68
N LEU A 318 -18.70 2.98 -5.72
CA LEU A 318 -19.74 2.06 -6.09
C LEU A 318 -19.18 0.63 -6.18
N SER A 319 -19.76 -0.31 -5.45
CA SER A 319 -19.40 -1.73 -5.47
C SER A 319 -20.40 -2.53 -6.33
N GLY A 320 -20.03 -3.71 -6.85
CA GLY A 320 -20.98 -4.63 -7.49
C GLY A 320 -21.50 -4.21 -8.87
N VAL A 321 -20.74 -3.40 -9.62
CA VAL A 321 -21.02 -3.09 -11.03
C VAL A 321 -20.44 -4.20 -11.91
N ASP A 322 -21.29 -4.83 -12.72
CA ASP A 322 -20.89 -5.80 -13.74
C ASP A 322 -20.72 -5.09 -15.08
N CYS A 323 -19.48 -5.00 -15.58
CA CYS A 323 -19.19 -4.36 -16.84
C CYS A 323 -17.92 -4.93 -17.48
N ASN A 324 -18.03 -5.38 -18.73
CA ASN A 324 -16.89 -5.78 -19.54
C ASN A 324 -16.30 -4.55 -20.23
N LEU A 325 -15.03 -4.24 -19.94
CA LEU A 325 -14.34 -3.06 -20.46
C LEU A 325 -13.47 -3.33 -21.70
N ALA A 326 -13.66 -4.47 -22.37
CA ALA A 326 -12.95 -4.83 -23.60
C ALA A 326 -13.46 -4.05 -24.82
N ASP A 327 -14.78 -3.97 -25.00
CA ASP A 327 -15.42 -3.45 -26.21
C ASP A 327 -16.28 -2.21 -25.90
N PRO A 328 -15.78 -0.98 -26.15
CA PRO A 328 -16.54 0.23 -25.91
C PRO A 328 -17.66 0.40 -26.95
N ILE A 329 -18.79 1.00 -26.53
CA ILE A 329 -19.94 1.28 -27.41
C ILE A 329 -19.60 2.38 -28.43
N ASN A 330 -18.76 3.34 -28.05
CA ASN A 330 -18.30 4.40 -28.92
C ASN A 330 -16.81 4.70 -28.70
N ASP A 331 -16.14 5.11 -29.78
CA ASP A 331 -14.75 5.60 -29.73
C ASP A 331 -14.67 7.10 -30.09
N GLU A 332 -15.80 7.76 -30.36
CA GLU A 332 -15.89 9.16 -30.83
C GLU A 332 -15.79 10.25 -29.74
N GLY A 333 -15.21 9.94 -28.57
CA GLY A 333 -15.10 10.86 -27.43
C GLY A 333 -13.65 11.07 -26.95
N GLY A 334 -13.23 12.32 -26.73
CA GLY A 334 -11.84 12.67 -26.42
C GLY A 334 -11.33 12.34 -25.01
N TYR A 335 -12.21 12.02 -24.04
CA TYR A 335 -11.84 11.99 -22.61
C TYR A 335 -12.13 10.67 -21.87
N GLY A 336 -13.02 9.84 -22.40
CA GLY A 336 -13.45 8.58 -21.79
C GLY A 336 -14.05 7.64 -22.85
N LEU A 337 -14.05 6.35 -22.54
CA LEU A 337 -14.72 5.31 -23.32
C LEU A 337 -16.03 4.93 -22.62
N ILE A 338 -17.11 4.80 -23.38
CA ILE A 338 -18.43 4.46 -22.85
C ILE A 338 -18.68 2.97 -23.00
N TYR A 339 -19.08 2.34 -21.90
CA TYR A 339 -19.44 0.93 -21.81
C TYR A 339 -20.86 0.79 -21.25
N LYS A 340 -21.51 -0.32 -21.61
CA LYS A 340 -22.78 -0.72 -21.03
C LYS A 340 -22.49 -1.70 -19.91
N GLY A 341 -23.07 -1.47 -18.74
CA GLY A 341 -22.94 -2.37 -17.59
C GLY A 341 -24.28 -2.67 -16.95
N ALA A 342 -24.25 -3.46 -15.89
CA ALA A 342 -25.37 -3.74 -15.02
C ALA A 342 -25.02 -3.43 -13.56
N PHE A 343 -25.95 -2.80 -12.84
CA PHE A 343 -25.82 -2.53 -11.41
C PHE A 343 -27.19 -2.73 -10.75
N ARG A 344 -27.27 -3.63 -9.75
CA ARG A 344 -28.52 -3.98 -9.05
C ARG A 344 -29.68 -4.35 -9.98
N GLY A 345 -29.40 -5.06 -11.06
CA GLY A 345 -30.38 -5.46 -12.07
C GLY A 345 -30.83 -4.34 -13.03
N GLN A 346 -30.31 -3.12 -12.87
CA GLN A 346 -30.53 -2.01 -13.81
C GLN A 346 -29.39 -1.92 -14.82
N THR A 347 -29.71 -1.52 -16.05
CA THR A 347 -28.71 -1.18 -17.05
C THR A 347 -28.09 0.17 -16.72
N VAL A 348 -26.76 0.26 -16.75
CA VAL A 348 -26.01 1.48 -16.44
C VAL A 348 -25.03 1.84 -17.55
N CYS A 349 -24.71 3.13 -17.62
CA CYS A 349 -23.61 3.66 -18.41
C CYS A 349 -22.34 3.66 -17.54
N VAL A 350 -21.25 3.09 -18.05
CA VAL A 350 -19.94 3.10 -17.42
C VAL A 350 -18.97 3.87 -18.30
N LYS A 351 -18.61 5.09 -17.88
CA LYS A 351 -17.61 5.93 -18.54
C LYS A 351 -16.24 5.63 -17.93
N ALA A 352 -15.40 4.86 -18.62
CA ALA A 352 -14.04 4.58 -18.18
C ALA A 352 -13.08 5.65 -18.71
N VAL A 353 -12.33 6.28 -17.81
CA VAL A 353 -11.36 7.33 -18.18
C VAL A 353 -10.29 6.76 -19.11
N ARG A 354 -10.04 7.42 -20.25
CA ARG A 354 -9.00 6.98 -21.20
C ARG A 354 -7.62 7.11 -20.56
N MET A 355 -6.90 6.00 -20.52
CA MET A 355 -5.49 5.95 -20.12
C MET A 355 -4.63 5.87 -21.38
N TYR A 356 -4.24 7.02 -21.92
CA TYR A 356 -3.25 7.04 -23.01
C TYR A 356 -1.86 6.71 -22.46
N GLN A 357 -1.09 5.91 -23.22
CA GLN A 357 0.32 5.70 -22.91
C GLN A 357 1.04 7.06 -22.79
N SER A 358 1.65 7.27 -21.62
CA SER A 358 2.55 8.36 -21.24
C SER A 358 2.55 9.61 -22.13
N ASN A 359 1.52 10.45 -21.99
CA ASN A 359 1.47 11.80 -22.54
C ASN A 359 1.11 12.80 -21.39
N PRO A 360 1.71 14.01 -21.33
CA PRO A 360 1.22 15.12 -20.51
C PRO A 360 -0.31 15.33 -20.53
N LYS A 361 -0.98 14.93 -21.62
CA LYS A 361 -2.45 14.90 -21.75
C LYS A 361 -3.13 14.03 -20.67
N THR A 362 -2.57 12.90 -20.24
CA THR A 362 -3.21 11.99 -19.27
C THR A 362 -3.42 12.64 -17.89
N HIS A 363 -2.45 13.41 -17.40
CA HIS A 363 -2.62 14.15 -16.14
C HIS A 363 -3.68 15.26 -16.24
N ARG A 364 -3.83 15.88 -17.41
CA ARG A 364 -4.88 16.89 -17.65
C ARG A 364 -6.25 16.24 -17.67
N ILE A 365 -6.40 15.10 -18.36
CA ILE A 365 -7.63 14.31 -18.42
C ILE A 365 -8.06 13.88 -17.01
N LEU A 366 -7.14 13.29 -16.23
CA LEU A 366 -7.43 12.86 -14.85
C LEU A 366 -7.88 14.03 -13.96
N ARG A 367 -7.22 15.21 -14.04
CA ARG A 367 -7.65 16.41 -13.27
C ARG A 367 -9.05 16.86 -13.66
N ALA A 368 -9.38 16.82 -14.95
CA ALA A 368 -10.66 17.26 -15.46
C ALA A 368 -11.78 16.30 -15.01
N GLN A 369 -11.53 14.99 -15.08
CA GLN A 369 -12.45 13.94 -14.64
C GLN A 369 -12.65 13.93 -13.11
N THR A 370 -11.64 14.27 -12.31
CA THR A 370 -11.80 14.45 -10.85
C THR A 370 -12.75 15.61 -10.51
N GLY A 371 -12.66 16.71 -11.27
CA GLY A 371 -13.58 17.84 -11.12
C GLY A 371 -15.00 17.48 -11.54
N GLU A 372 -15.17 16.69 -12.61
CA GLU A 372 -16.46 16.18 -13.08
C GLU A 372 -17.16 15.35 -12.00
N LEU A 373 -16.47 14.36 -11.46
CA LEU A 373 -17.03 13.47 -10.45
C LEU A 373 -17.43 14.23 -9.17
N ALA A 374 -16.61 15.18 -8.73
CA ALA A 374 -16.90 16.00 -7.56
C ALA A 374 -18.18 16.86 -7.75
N LEU A 375 -18.40 17.40 -8.95
CA LEU A 375 -19.62 18.13 -9.29
C LEU A 375 -20.83 17.18 -9.36
N LEU A 376 -20.75 16.12 -10.16
CA LEU A 376 -21.82 15.14 -10.34
C LEU A 376 -22.29 14.50 -9.03
N ALA A 377 -21.40 14.36 -8.05
CA ALA A 377 -21.72 13.83 -6.74
C ALA A 377 -22.65 14.73 -5.89
N HIS A 378 -22.64 16.05 -6.12
CA HIS A 378 -23.33 17.05 -5.28
C HIS A 378 -24.40 17.83 -6.04
N VAL A 379 -24.65 17.48 -7.30
CA VAL A 379 -25.62 18.14 -8.17
C VAL A 379 -26.73 17.13 -8.44
N SER A 380 -27.98 17.48 -8.09
CA SER A 380 -29.14 16.60 -8.26
C SER A 380 -30.33 17.40 -8.73
N HIS A 381 -30.74 17.18 -9.98
CA HIS A 381 -31.86 17.85 -10.61
C HIS A 381 -32.47 16.95 -11.69
N LEU A 382 -33.75 17.13 -12.00
CA LEU A 382 -34.47 16.25 -12.93
C LEU A 382 -33.88 16.31 -14.36
N ASN A 383 -33.38 17.46 -14.79
CA ASN A 383 -32.81 17.67 -16.12
C ASN A 383 -31.27 17.67 -16.12
N VAL A 384 -30.64 17.06 -15.11
CA VAL A 384 -29.19 16.85 -15.03
C VAL A 384 -28.94 15.39 -14.70
N ILE A 385 -28.04 14.73 -15.43
CA ILE A 385 -27.78 13.30 -15.22
C ILE A 385 -27.35 13.02 -13.76
N PRO A 386 -28.00 12.07 -13.06
CA PRO A 386 -27.59 11.71 -11.72
C PRO A 386 -26.36 10.80 -11.73
N LEU A 387 -25.51 10.95 -10.73
CA LEU A 387 -24.42 10.02 -10.43
C LEU A 387 -24.91 8.87 -9.55
N TYR A 388 -24.65 7.63 -9.98
CA TYR A 388 -24.79 6.45 -9.12
C TYR A 388 -23.55 6.29 -8.24
N GLY A 389 -22.37 6.36 -8.84
CA GLY A 389 -21.07 6.40 -8.15
C GLY A 389 -19.92 6.18 -9.12
N ALA A 390 -18.75 5.80 -8.62
CA ALA A 390 -17.58 5.46 -9.41
C ALA A 390 -16.83 4.28 -8.79
N PHE A 391 -16.12 3.51 -9.61
CA PHE A 391 -15.33 2.36 -9.15
C PHE A 391 -14.01 2.25 -9.91
N LEU A 392 -13.12 1.39 -9.40
CA LEU A 392 -11.87 1.03 -10.08
C LEU A 392 -12.03 -0.30 -10.79
N SER A 393 -11.69 -0.35 -12.09
CA SER A 393 -11.71 -1.62 -12.82
C SER A 393 -10.69 -2.61 -12.26
N SER A 394 -11.01 -3.89 -12.30
CA SER A 394 -10.15 -5.00 -11.84
C SER A 394 -9.09 -5.43 -12.86
N GLU A 395 -8.89 -4.65 -13.93
CA GLU A 395 -7.91 -4.91 -14.98
C GLU A 395 -6.47 -4.74 -14.46
N SER A 396 -5.48 -5.31 -15.16
CA SER A 396 -4.05 -5.17 -14.82
C SER A 396 -3.59 -3.71 -14.75
N ARG A 397 -4.27 -2.82 -15.48
CA ARG A 397 -4.17 -1.37 -15.39
C ARG A 397 -5.53 -0.79 -14.99
N PRO A 398 -5.79 -0.57 -13.69
CA PRO A 398 -7.09 -0.12 -13.22
C PRO A 398 -7.44 1.26 -13.78
N ARG A 399 -8.65 1.40 -14.29
CA ARG A 399 -9.23 2.65 -14.79
C ARG A 399 -10.28 3.16 -13.81
N ILE A 400 -10.46 4.48 -13.78
CA ILE A 400 -11.57 5.11 -13.07
C ILE A 400 -12.81 4.97 -13.95
N CYS A 401 -13.87 4.40 -13.39
CA CYS A 401 -15.13 4.16 -14.07
C CYS A 401 -16.23 4.96 -13.38
N ILE A 402 -16.78 5.98 -14.05
CA ILE A 402 -17.90 6.78 -13.58
C ILE A 402 -19.20 6.12 -14.03
N VAL A 403 -20.15 5.95 -13.11
CA VAL A 403 -21.39 5.20 -13.35
C VAL A 403 -22.61 6.12 -13.24
N THR A 404 -23.38 6.17 -14.32
CA THR A 404 -24.64 6.93 -14.44
C THR A 404 -25.75 6.02 -15.00
N PRO A 405 -27.02 6.43 -14.94
CA PRO A 405 -28.07 5.69 -15.64
C PRO A 405 -27.76 5.56 -17.13
N TRP A 406 -28.15 4.43 -17.72
CA TRP A 406 -28.19 4.28 -19.17
C TRP A 406 -29.44 4.98 -19.72
N MET A 407 -29.28 5.82 -20.74
CA MET A 407 -30.39 6.52 -21.39
C MET A 407 -30.79 5.78 -22.67
N GLU A 408 -31.95 5.12 -22.68
CA GLU A 408 -32.37 4.23 -23.78
C GLU A 408 -32.57 4.97 -25.10
N ASN A 409 -33.02 6.22 -25.02
CA ASN A 409 -33.27 7.06 -26.19
C ASN A 409 -31.99 7.74 -26.74
N GLY A 410 -30.85 7.59 -26.05
CA GLY A 410 -29.55 8.12 -26.50
C GLY A 410 -29.45 9.65 -26.37
N ASN A 411 -28.64 10.27 -27.24
CA ASN A 411 -28.50 11.72 -27.28
C ASN A 411 -29.61 12.40 -28.11
N LEU A 412 -29.85 13.68 -27.85
CA LEU A 412 -30.94 14.47 -28.44
C LEU A 412 -30.90 14.51 -29.96
N ALA A 413 -29.69 14.63 -30.55
CA ALA A 413 -29.54 14.70 -32.01
C ALA A 413 -30.00 13.39 -32.67
N ASP A 414 -29.54 12.25 -32.16
CA ASP A 414 -29.91 10.93 -32.68
C ASP A 414 -31.38 10.59 -32.38
N PHE A 415 -31.90 11.01 -31.23
CA PHE A 415 -33.29 10.81 -30.85
C PHE A 415 -34.25 11.54 -31.79
N LEU A 416 -34.03 12.84 -32.03
CA LEU A 416 -34.87 13.62 -32.94
C LEU A 416 -34.77 13.16 -34.41
N LYS A 417 -33.65 12.58 -34.80
CA LYS A 417 -33.50 11.94 -36.11
C LYS A 417 -34.36 10.69 -36.26
N LYS A 418 -34.47 9.89 -35.19
CA LYS A 418 -35.33 8.69 -35.12
C LYS A 418 -36.81 9.05 -34.96
N SER A 419 -37.10 10.11 -34.21
CA SER A 419 -38.44 10.58 -33.86
C SER A 419 -38.65 12.02 -34.32
N PRO A 420 -38.76 12.26 -35.65
CA PRO A 420 -38.80 13.62 -36.21
C PRO A 420 -40.08 14.39 -35.88
N ASN A 421 -41.10 13.74 -35.32
CA ASN A 421 -42.37 14.38 -34.95
C ASN A 421 -42.45 14.77 -33.46
N THR A 422 -41.42 14.48 -32.65
CA THR A 422 -41.43 14.83 -31.23
C THR A 422 -41.51 16.34 -31.03
N PRO A 423 -42.39 16.88 -30.17
CA PRO A 423 -42.44 18.31 -29.88
C PRO A 423 -41.11 18.85 -29.36
N ARG A 424 -40.61 19.95 -29.94
CA ARG A 424 -39.28 20.51 -29.59
C ARG A 424 -39.34 21.39 -28.34
N ILE A 425 -40.44 22.14 -28.13
CA ILE A 425 -40.52 23.09 -27.02
C ILE A 425 -40.38 22.37 -25.67
N PRO A 426 -41.05 21.22 -25.40
CA PRO A 426 -40.89 20.54 -24.11
C PRO A 426 -39.46 20.05 -23.83
N LEU A 427 -38.74 19.60 -24.87
CA LEU A 427 -37.34 19.19 -24.75
C LEU A 427 -36.42 20.38 -24.51
N MET A 428 -36.66 21.52 -25.19
CA MET A 428 -35.89 22.74 -24.99
C MET A 428 -36.19 23.39 -23.63
N SER A 429 -37.42 23.28 -23.13
CA SER A 429 -37.78 23.66 -21.76
C SER A 429 -36.97 22.84 -20.77
N ASP A 430 -36.91 21.52 -20.93
CA ASP A 430 -36.10 20.65 -20.07
C ASP A 430 -34.61 21.04 -20.06
N VAL A 431 -34.03 21.33 -21.23
CA VAL A 431 -32.65 21.84 -21.35
C VAL A 431 -32.49 23.18 -20.62
N ALA A 432 -33.43 24.10 -20.78
CA ALA A 432 -33.41 25.41 -20.11
C ALA A 432 -33.54 25.30 -18.59
N VAL A 433 -34.42 24.42 -18.06
CA VAL A 433 -34.53 24.14 -16.62
C VAL A 433 -33.21 23.57 -16.08
N GLY A 434 -32.61 22.61 -16.79
CA GLY A 434 -31.32 22.04 -16.41
C GLY A 434 -30.22 23.10 -16.38
N LEU A 435 -30.19 24.00 -17.37
CA LEU A 435 -29.18 25.04 -17.49
C LEU A 435 -29.37 26.14 -16.42
N GLN A 436 -30.62 26.52 -16.14
CA GLN A 436 -30.96 27.44 -15.05
C GLN A 436 -30.44 26.88 -13.73
N PHE A 437 -30.73 25.63 -13.41
CA PHE A 437 -30.27 25.01 -12.18
C PHE A 437 -28.73 25.00 -12.06
N LEU A 438 -28.01 24.70 -13.15
CA LEU A 438 -26.55 24.80 -13.15
C LEU A 438 -26.08 26.25 -12.90
N HIS A 439 -26.69 27.23 -13.57
CA HIS A 439 -26.35 28.65 -13.46
C HIS A 439 -26.62 29.21 -12.07
N ASP A 440 -27.73 28.82 -11.43
CA ASP A 440 -28.10 29.17 -10.06
C ASP A 440 -27.06 28.63 -9.06
N MET A 441 -26.47 27.47 -9.36
CA MET A 441 -25.35 26.87 -8.63
C MET A 441 -23.97 27.44 -9.01
N SER A 442 -23.92 28.48 -9.86
CA SER A 442 -22.68 29.04 -10.42
C SER A 442 -21.81 28.02 -11.16
N ILE A 443 -22.45 27.02 -11.76
CA ILE A 443 -21.85 26.03 -12.66
C ILE A 443 -22.13 26.48 -14.10
N ILE A 444 -21.08 26.53 -14.92
CA ILE A 444 -21.18 26.83 -16.35
C ILE A 444 -20.92 25.51 -17.09
N HIS A 445 -21.80 25.16 -18.03
CA HIS A 445 -21.75 23.91 -18.78
C HIS A 445 -20.50 23.84 -19.67
N ALA A 446 -20.29 24.90 -20.47
CA ALA A 446 -19.12 25.18 -21.30
C ALA A 446 -18.82 24.20 -22.45
N ASP A 447 -19.66 23.19 -22.70
CA ASP A 447 -19.65 22.33 -23.91
C ASP A 447 -21.08 21.92 -24.30
N LEU A 448 -21.99 22.90 -24.42
CA LEU A 448 -23.40 22.64 -24.69
C LEU A 448 -23.65 22.37 -26.19
N LYS A 449 -24.09 21.16 -26.52
CA LYS A 449 -24.42 20.67 -27.86
C LYS A 449 -25.42 19.52 -27.77
N ALA A 450 -26.18 19.24 -28.81
CA ALA A 450 -27.24 18.22 -28.76
C ALA A 450 -26.71 16.80 -28.43
N ARG A 451 -25.42 16.50 -28.71
CA ARG A 451 -24.77 15.25 -28.29
C ARG A 451 -24.56 15.12 -26.77
N ASN A 452 -24.44 16.24 -26.06
CA ASN A 452 -24.29 16.30 -24.60
C ASN A 452 -25.63 16.55 -23.89
N VAL A 453 -26.74 16.34 -24.61
CA VAL A 453 -28.09 16.30 -24.05
C VAL A 453 -28.60 14.88 -24.28
N LEU A 454 -28.84 14.13 -23.20
CA LEU A 454 -29.42 12.79 -23.30
C LEU A 454 -30.95 12.87 -23.14
N VAL A 455 -31.64 11.91 -23.76
CA VAL A 455 -33.09 11.79 -23.66
C VAL A 455 -33.42 10.55 -22.82
N SER A 456 -34.20 10.74 -21.76
CA SER A 456 -34.62 9.66 -20.88
C SER A 456 -35.76 8.83 -21.50
N ARG A 457 -36.11 7.69 -20.91
CA ARG A 457 -37.26 6.87 -21.36
C ARG A 457 -38.61 7.57 -21.20
N SER A 458 -38.71 8.54 -20.29
CA SER A 458 -39.89 9.40 -20.14
C SER A 458 -39.84 10.63 -21.07
N GLU A 459 -38.99 10.59 -22.10
CA GLU A 459 -38.81 11.65 -23.11
C GLU A 459 -38.46 13.01 -22.50
N ARG A 460 -37.63 13.00 -21.46
CA ARG A 460 -37.09 14.21 -20.81
C ARG A 460 -35.65 14.45 -21.25
N ALA A 461 -35.31 15.70 -21.53
CA ALA A 461 -33.93 16.08 -21.83
C ALA A 461 -33.11 16.25 -20.54
N MET A 462 -31.90 15.72 -20.51
CA MET A 462 -30.98 15.77 -19.38
C MET A 462 -29.57 16.19 -19.83
N LEU A 463 -28.99 17.17 -19.14
CA LEU A 463 -27.63 17.65 -19.39
C LEU A 463 -26.57 16.68 -18.87
N VAL A 464 -25.51 16.47 -19.65
CA VAL A 464 -24.33 15.65 -19.31
C VAL A 464 -23.01 16.37 -19.62
N ASP A 465 -21.89 15.85 -19.11
CA ASP A 465 -20.53 16.34 -19.41
C ASP A 465 -20.27 17.84 -19.07
N PHE A 466 -20.92 18.36 -18.03
CA PHE A 466 -20.73 19.75 -17.56
C PHE A 466 -19.47 19.92 -16.69
N GLY A 467 -18.80 21.08 -16.81
CA GLY A 467 -17.73 21.48 -15.88
C GLY A 467 -16.32 20.93 -16.16
N VAL A 468 -16.11 20.14 -17.21
CA VAL A 468 -14.80 19.58 -17.60
C VAL A 468 -14.03 20.49 -18.57
N SER A 469 -14.76 21.22 -19.42
CA SER A 469 -14.24 21.98 -20.55
C SER A 469 -13.47 23.26 -20.18
N THR A 470 -13.70 23.85 -19.00
CA THR A 470 -12.96 25.03 -18.49
C THR A 470 -11.43 24.84 -18.34
N VAL A 471 -10.91 23.61 -18.39
CA VAL A 471 -9.48 23.30 -18.12
C VAL A 471 -8.68 23.07 -19.41
N VAL A 472 -9.34 22.74 -20.50
CA VAL A 472 -8.67 22.44 -21.77
C VAL A 472 -8.59 23.70 -22.63
N SER A 473 -9.56 24.61 -22.50
CA SER A 473 -9.50 25.92 -23.16
C SER A 473 -8.44 26.86 -22.55
N THR A 474 -7.95 26.62 -21.34
CA THR A 474 -6.98 27.52 -20.65
C THR A 474 -5.53 27.46 -21.14
N ASN A 475 -5.23 26.67 -22.18
CA ASN A 475 -3.94 26.71 -22.88
C ASN A 475 -4.16 26.68 -24.40
N VAL A 476 -4.62 27.80 -24.98
CA VAL A 476 -4.72 27.99 -26.43
C VAL A 476 -3.32 28.11 -27.09
N GLY A 477 -2.26 28.28 -26.30
CA GLY A 477 -0.92 28.59 -26.79
C GLY A 477 -0.07 27.43 -27.34
N THR A 478 -0.42 26.15 -27.15
CA THR A 478 0.46 25.03 -27.58
C THR A 478 -0.24 23.72 -27.98
N SER A 479 -1.52 23.72 -28.35
CA SER A 479 -2.20 22.50 -28.84
C SER A 479 -2.15 22.39 -30.36
N THR A 480 -1.80 21.20 -30.87
CA THR A 480 -1.87 20.87 -32.30
C THR A 480 -3.32 20.91 -32.79
N ALA A 481 -3.51 21.25 -34.07
CA ALA A 481 -4.80 21.46 -34.72
C ALA A 481 -5.85 20.33 -34.56
N GLU A 482 -5.42 19.11 -34.20
CA GLU A 482 -6.30 17.97 -33.96
C GLU A 482 -7.19 18.13 -32.71
N ASP A 483 -6.70 18.74 -31.62
CA ASP A 483 -7.48 18.95 -30.38
C ASP A 483 -8.60 20.01 -30.54
N PHE A 484 -8.56 20.80 -31.63
CA PHE A 484 -9.45 21.93 -31.92
C PHE A 484 -10.66 21.58 -32.81
N SER A 485 -10.68 20.39 -33.42
CA SER A 485 -11.43 20.17 -34.67
C SER A 485 -12.95 19.99 -34.54
N GLY A 486 -13.49 19.72 -33.34
CA GLY A 486 -14.90 19.39 -33.13
C GLY A 486 -15.78 20.52 -32.56
N THR A 487 -15.49 21.02 -31.36
CA THR A 487 -16.44 21.81 -30.54
C THR A 487 -16.61 23.27 -30.98
N VAL A 488 -15.74 23.83 -31.83
CA VAL A 488 -15.75 25.28 -32.15
C VAL A 488 -17.08 25.78 -32.71
N TYR A 489 -17.84 24.92 -33.40
CA TYR A 489 -19.12 25.25 -34.03
C TYR A 489 -20.21 25.67 -33.04
N TRP A 490 -20.10 25.24 -31.78
CA TRP A 490 -21.03 25.55 -30.70
C TRP A 490 -20.52 26.64 -29.75
N MET A 491 -19.26 27.05 -29.89
CA MET A 491 -18.64 28.03 -29.01
C MET A 491 -19.09 29.45 -29.34
N ALA A 492 -19.27 30.25 -28.29
CA ALA A 492 -19.59 31.67 -28.43
C ALA A 492 -18.39 32.45 -29.03
N PRO A 493 -18.62 33.45 -29.91
CA PRO A 493 -17.55 34.16 -30.61
C PRO A 493 -16.51 34.79 -29.69
N GLU A 494 -16.94 35.31 -28.53
CA GLU A 494 -16.06 35.93 -27.56
C GLU A 494 -15.04 34.96 -26.93
N LEU A 495 -15.34 33.66 -26.88
CA LEU A 495 -14.41 32.65 -26.37
C LEU A 495 -13.40 32.19 -27.43
N VAL A 496 -13.68 32.46 -28.70
CA VAL A 496 -12.91 31.96 -29.85
C VAL A 496 -12.00 33.06 -30.42
N VAL A 497 -12.44 34.32 -30.38
CA VAL A 497 -11.78 35.46 -31.05
C VAL A 497 -10.88 36.27 -30.09
N ALA A 498 -11.01 36.11 -28.78
CA ALA A 498 -10.25 36.89 -27.81
C ALA A 498 -8.73 36.65 -27.92
N GLU A 499 -7.93 37.72 -27.79
CA GLU A 499 -6.45 37.65 -27.80
C GLU A 499 -5.92 36.86 -26.59
N GLU A 500 -6.60 36.99 -25.45
CA GLU A 500 -6.34 36.21 -24.24
C GLU A 500 -7.46 35.18 -24.02
N THR A 501 -7.12 34.01 -23.47
CA THR A 501 -8.13 32.99 -23.18
C THR A 501 -9.09 33.49 -22.09
N LEU A 502 -10.34 33.78 -22.49
CA LEU A 502 -11.41 34.11 -21.56
C LEU A 502 -12.05 32.84 -20.97
N PRO A 503 -12.41 32.84 -19.67
CA PRO A 503 -13.19 31.76 -19.09
C PRO A 503 -14.61 31.75 -19.67
N PRO A 504 -15.22 30.57 -19.85
CA PRO A 504 -16.65 30.45 -20.16
C PRO A 504 -17.52 31.22 -19.15
N THR A 505 -18.70 31.65 -19.61
CA THR A 505 -19.69 32.41 -18.84
C THR A 505 -21.09 31.81 -19.02
N GLN A 506 -22.05 32.19 -18.17
CA GLN A 506 -23.46 31.83 -18.37
C GLN A 506 -23.97 32.27 -19.75
N GLN A 507 -23.58 33.47 -20.21
CA GLN A 507 -23.98 33.99 -21.52
C GLN A 507 -23.35 33.23 -22.69
N SER A 508 -22.17 32.62 -22.49
CA SER A 508 -21.59 31.72 -23.49
C SER A 508 -22.31 30.37 -23.56
N ASP A 509 -22.85 29.86 -22.43
CA ASP A 509 -23.73 28.68 -22.47
C ASP A 509 -25.02 29.00 -23.23
N MET A 510 -25.56 30.21 -23.07
CA MET A 510 -26.78 30.63 -23.78
C MET A 510 -26.57 30.68 -25.29
N TRP A 511 -25.39 31.06 -25.79
CA TRP A 511 -25.04 30.88 -27.21
C TRP A 511 -25.13 29.41 -27.63
N GLY A 512 -24.52 28.52 -26.84
CA GLY A 512 -24.58 27.07 -27.05
C GLY A 512 -26.01 26.53 -26.98
N PHE A 513 -26.87 27.08 -26.12
CA PHE A 513 -28.29 26.72 -26.04
C PHE A 513 -29.01 27.07 -27.35
N GLY A 514 -28.74 28.24 -27.92
CA GLY A 514 -29.20 28.59 -29.27
C GLY A 514 -28.74 27.58 -30.31
N CYS A 515 -27.48 27.13 -30.27
CA CYS A 515 -26.97 26.07 -31.14
C CYS A 515 -27.71 24.74 -30.97
N VAL A 516 -28.06 24.36 -29.73
CA VAL A 516 -28.88 23.16 -29.47
C VAL A 516 -30.29 23.33 -30.05
N CYS A 517 -30.91 24.51 -29.94
CA CYS A 517 -32.19 24.79 -30.58
C CYS A 517 -32.10 24.64 -32.11
N PHE A 518 -31.01 25.12 -32.73
CA PHE A 518 -30.76 24.97 -34.16
C PHE A 518 -30.63 23.49 -34.55
N GLU A 519 -29.83 22.72 -33.81
CA GLU A 519 -29.66 21.28 -34.03
C GLU A 519 -31.00 20.53 -33.89
N ALA A 520 -31.81 20.87 -32.89
CA ALA A 520 -33.10 20.24 -32.65
C ALA A 520 -34.14 20.53 -33.75
N LEU A 521 -34.01 21.68 -34.42
CA LEU A 521 -34.88 22.08 -35.53
C LEU A 521 -34.43 21.51 -36.88
N THR A 522 -33.12 21.44 -37.12
CA THR A 522 -32.56 21.15 -38.46
C THR A 522 -31.94 19.77 -38.59
N GLY A 523 -31.50 19.18 -37.47
CA GLY A 523 -30.62 18.01 -37.46
C GLY A 523 -29.21 18.28 -38.00
N GLN A 524 -28.84 19.55 -38.24
CA GLN A 524 -27.57 19.96 -38.83
C GLN A 524 -26.61 20.50 -37.77
N ILE A 525 -25.31 20.30 -38.00
CA ILE A 525 -24.24 20.92 -37.20
C ILE A 525 -24.22 22.43 -37.49
N PRO A 526 -24.21 23.31 -36.48
CA PRO A 526 -24.13 24.75 -36.70
C PRO A 526 -22.94 25.13 -37.58
N PHE A 527 -23.17 25.92 -38.64
CA PHE A 527 -22.15 26.34 -39.62
C PHE A 527 -21.41 25.25 -40.41
N GLY A 528 -21.64 23.95 -40.12
CA GLY A 528 -20.81 22.85 -40.61
C GLY A 528 -20.75 22.70 -42.13
N ASP A 529 -21.84 23.04 -42.82
CA ASP A 529 -21.92 22.99 -44.29
C ASP A 529 -21.27 24.20 -44.98
N THR A 530 -20.88 25.23 -44.22
CA THR A 530 -20.40 26.51 -44.77
C THR A 530 -18.93 26.78 -44.46
N TYR A 531 -18.47 26.49 -43.25
CA TYR A 531 -17.11 26.81 -42.81
C TYR A 531 -16.42 25.60 -42.20
N ASN A 532 -15.13 25.48 -42.44
CA ASN A 532 -14.26 24.70 -41.57
C ASN A 532 -13.83 25.52 -40.33
N PRO A 533 -13.24 24.91 -39.27
CA PRO A 533 -12.96 25.60 -38.01
C PRO A 533 -12.16 26.91 -38.17
N PRO A 534 -11.02 26.96 -38.90
CA PRO A 534 -10.29 28.22 -39.08
C PRO A 534 -11.07 29.30 -39.85
N GLN A 535 -11.88 28.90 -40.84
CA GLN A 535 -12.73 29.83 -41.59
C GLN A 535 -13.83 30.42 -40.71
N LEU A 536 -14.39 29.64 -39.79
CA LEU A 536 -15.40 30.12 -38.85
C LEU A 536 -14.80 31.17 -37.90
N VAL A 537 -13.59 30.94 -37.37
CA VAL A 537 -12.89 31.94 -36.54
C VAL A 537 -12.69 33.24 -37.32
N ALA A 538 -12.22 33.16 -38.57
CA ALA A 538 -12.05 34.33 -39.42
C ALA A 538 -13.39 35.01 -39.75
N ALA A 539 -14.49 34.26 -39.88
CA ALA A 539 -15.82 34.81 -40.10
C ALA A 539 -16.32 35.57 -38.86
N PHE A 540 -16.14 35.02 -37.65
CA PHE A 540 -16.44 35.72 -36.40
C PHE A 540 -15.64 37.01 -36.24
N MET A 541 -14.37 37.03 -36.66
CA MET A 541 -13.56 38.26 -36.68
C MET A 541 -14.05 39.30 -37.69
N ARG A 542 -14.59 38.87 -38.84
CA ARG A 542 -14.97 39.75 -39.96
C ARG A 542 -16.42 40.26 -39.88
N GLY A 543 -17.29 39.64 -39.08
CA GLY A 543 -18.69 40.07 -38.97
C GLY A 543 -19.57 39.19 -38.07
N ARG A 544 -20.85 39.60 -37.92
CA ARG A 544 -21.86 38.93 -37.08
C ARG A 544 -22.54 37.76 -37.79
N VAL A 545 -21.81 36.68 -38.06
CA VAL A 545 -22.40 35.45 -38.60
C VAL A 545 -23.09 34.65 -37.48
N THR A 546 -24.21 33.99 -37.76
CA THR A 546 -24.94 33.13 -36.82
C THR A 546 -25.31 31.80 -37.49
N PRO A 547 -25.70 30.73 -36.77
CA PRO A 547 -26.08 29.47 -37.40
C PRO A 547 -27.23 29.60 -38.42
N LEU A 548 -28.15 30.54 -38.19
CA LEU A 548 -29.20 30.87 -39.17
C LEU A 548 -28.71 31.71 -40.33
N ARG A 549 -27.66 32.53 -40.18
CA ARG A 549 -27.09 33.35 -41.26
C ARG A 549 -25.59 33.15 -41.30
N PRO A 550 -25.12 31.98 -41.79
CA PRO A 550 -23.70 31.66 -41.77
C PRO A 550 -22.91 32.59 -42.70
N LYS A 551 -23.53 33.19 -43.72
CA LYS A 551 -22.91 34.24 -44.56
C LYS A 551 -23.53 35.60 -44.25
N GLN A 552 -22.71 36.64 -44.17
CA GLN A 552 -23.10 38.00 -43.74
C GLN A 552 -24.25 38.61 -44.58
N THR A 553 -24.34 38.26 -45.86
CA THR A 553 -25.40 38.70 -46.79
C THR A 553 -26.24 37.53 -47.31
N GLY A 554 -26.24 36.39 -46.62
CA GLY A 554 -27.00 35.20 -47.01
C GLY A 554 -28.44 35.22 -46.51
N ASN A 555 -29.33 34.52 -47.23
CA ASN A 555 -30.67 34.20 -46.74
C ASN A 555 -30.57 33.32 -45.48
N PRO A 556 -31.52 33.42 -44.54
CA PRO A 556 -31.51 32.57 -43.36
C PRO A 556 -31.71 31.10 -43.74
N THR A 557 -30.99 30.20 -43.06
CA THR A 557 -31.03 28.74 -43.27
C THR A 557 -32.43 28.16 -43.05
N ILE A 558 -33.23 28.80 -42.20
CA ILE A 558 -34.62 28.47 -41.94
C ILE A 558 -35.46 29.73 -42.15
N VAL A 559 -36.51 29.65 -42.98
CA VAL A 559 -37.48 30.73 -43.19
C VAL A 559 -38.80 30.33 -42.53
N GLY A 560 -39.29 31.12 -41.57
CA GLY A 560 -40.58 30.87 -40.89
C GLY A 560 -40.55 29.84 -39.76
N GLY A 561 -39.42 29.63 -39.08
CA GLY A 561 -39.24 28.57 -38.07
C GLY A 561 -39.86 28.78 -36.68
N GLY A 562 -40.87 29.66 -36.58
CA GLY A 562 -41.66 29.83 -35.35
C GLY A 562 -40.90 30.36 -34.12
N PRO A 563 -41.50 30.23 -32.92
CA PRO A 563 -40.97 30.82 -31.69
C PRO A 563 -39.57 30.34 -31.27
N LEU A 564 -39.23 29.07 -31.56
CA LEU A 564 -37.94 28.51 -31.17
C LEU A 564 -36.77 29.11 -31.96
N VAL A 565 -36.99 29.44 -33.24
CA VAL A 565 -36.03 30.20 -34.05
C VAL A 565 -35.82 31.60 -33.46
N THR A 566 -36.89 32.27 -33.05
CA THR A 566 -36.79 33.60 -32.39
C THR A 566 -35.96 33.54 -31.11
N LEU A 567 -36.14 32.50 -30.29
CA LEU A 567 -35.33 32.32 -29.09
C LEU A 567 -33.86 32.06 -29.42
N ALA A 568 -33.59 31.20 -30.42
CA ALA A 568 -32.23 30.92 -30.85
C ALA A 568 -31.52 32.18 -31.38
N GLU A 569 -32.20 33.02 -32.17
CA GLU A 569 -31.68 34.31 -32.63
C GLU A 569 -31.30 35.24 -31.48
N ARG A 570 -32.13 35.32 -30.43
CA ARG A 570 -31.81 36.09 -29.22
C ARG A 570 -30.59 35.55 -28.50
N CYS A 571 -30.39 34.23 -28.50
CA CYS A 571 -29.23 33.58 -27.89
C CYS A 571 -27.91 33.87 -28.63
N TRP A 572 -27.97 34.20 -29.92
CA TRP A 572 -26.78 34.52 -30.73
C TRP A 572 -26.52 36.03 -30.89
N ASP A 573 -27.01 36.86 -29.96
CA ASP A 573 -26.58 38.26 -29.93
C ASP A 573 -25.07 38.33 -29.62
N TYR A 574 -24.34 39.13 -30.39
CA TYR A 574 -22.90 39.33 -30.18
C TYR A 574 -22.61 40.19 -28.95
N ASP A 575 -23.57 41.03 -28.54
CA ASP A 575 -23.52 41.68 -27.23
C ASP A 575 -23.97 40.66 -26.18
N THR A 576 -23.02 40.19 -25.37
CA THR A 576 -23.27 39.16 -24.35
C THR A 576 -24.35 39.57 -23.36
N ASN A 577 -24.55 40.86 -23.10
CA ASN A 577 -25.55 41.35 -22.15
C ASN A 577 -26.99 41.32 -22.71
N ARG A 578 -27.14 41.15 -24.03
CA ARG A 578 -28.46 41.09 -24.68
C ARG A 578 -28.97 39.66 -24.86
N ARG A 579 -28.10 38.66 -24.68
CA ARG A 579 -28.51 37.26 -24.68
C ARG A 579 -29.44 36.99 -23.49
N PRO A 580 -30.53 36.23 -23.67
CA PRO A 580 -31.39 35.86 -22.56
C PRO A 580 -30.61 34.99 -21.57
N THR A 581 -30.93 35.10 -20.30
CA THR A 581 -30.55 34.14 -19.26
C THR A 581 -31.33 32.83 -19.43
N ALA A 582 -30.89 31.74 -18.77
CA ALA A 582 -31.61 30.48 -18.78
C ALA A 582 -33.04 30.62 -18.20
N VAL A 583 -33.23 31.51 -17.22
CA VAL A 583 -34.54 31.85 -16.64
C VAL A 583 -35.46 32.49 -17.68
N GLU A 584 -34.96 33.50 -18.41
CA GLU A 584 -35.74 34.18 -19.44
C GLU A 584 -36.06 33.27 -20.64
N ALA A 585 -35.13 32.38 -21.00
CA ALA A 585 -35.36 31.37 -22.02
C ALA A 585 -36.43 30.36 -21.59
N LEU A 586 -36.38 29.88 -20.34
CA LEU A 586 -37.41 29.00 -19.78
C LEU A 586 -38.77 29.69 -19.74
N GLN A 587 -38.82 30.95 -19.30
CA GLN A 587 -40.08 31.70 -19.26
C GLN A 587 -40.67 31.83 -20.66
N PHE A 588 -39.86 32.20 -21.66
CA PHE A 588 -40.29 32.28 -23.06
C PHE A 588 -40.86 30.94 -23.58
N LEU A 589 -40.23 29.81 -23.26
CA LEU A 589 -40.68 28.49 -23.70
C LEU A 589 -41.94 28.03 -22.97
N THR A 590 -42.09 28.39 -21.69
CA THR A 590 -43.25 28.02 -20.88
C THR A 590 -44.51 28.76 -21.35
N GLU A 591 -44.38 30.03 -21.77
CA GLU A 591 -45.47 30.84 -22.31
C GLU A 591 -46.08 30.31 -23.62
N LEU A 592 -45.36 29.42 -24.33
CA LEU A 592 -45.86 28.80 -25.55
C LEU A 592 -46.89 27.69 -25.29
N ASP A 593 -46.97 27.17 -24.06
CA ASP A 593 -47.92 26.15 -23.59
C ASP A 593 -48.16 24.99 -24.58
N GLU A 594 -47.06 24.46 -25.14
CA GLU A 594 -47.14 23.34 -26.09
C GLU A 594 -47.48 22.04 -25.33
N LYS A 595 -48.73 21.57 -25.49
CA LYS A 595 -49.19 20.31 -24.89
C LYS A 595 -48.36 19.12 -25.39
N HIS A 596 -47.99 18.24 -24.47
CA HIS A 596 -47.25 17.02 -24.76
C HIS A 596 -47.85 15.83 -23.98
N ASP A 597 -47.81 14.64 -24.57
CA ASP A 597 -48.30 13.40 -23.94
C ASP A 597 -47.12 12.51 -23.53
N ARG A 598 -46.24 13.06 -22.69
CA ARG A 598 -45.00 12.39 -22.26
C ARG A 598 -45.30 11.40 -21.12
N PRO A 599 -44.61 10.24 -21.06
CA PRO A 599 -44.75 9.30 -19.96
C PRO A 599 -44.45 9.95 -18.60
N SER A 600 -45.05 9.43 -17.52
CA SER A 600 -44.73 9.89 -16.16
C SER A 600 -43.24 9.68 -15.85
N VAL A 601 -42.69 10.56 -15.03
CA VAL A 601 -41.30 10.52 -14.57
C VAL A 601 -41.15 9.83 -13.20
N ASP A 602 -42.26 9.46 -12.55
CA ASP A 602 -42.25 8.94 -11.18
C ASP A 602 -41.47 7.63 -11.04
N GLU A 603 -41.65 6.69 -11.96
CA GLU A 603 -40.90 5.42 -11.99
C GLU A 603 -39.40 5.65 -12.24
N GLU A 604 -39.08 6.69 -13.01
CA GLU A 604 -37.71 7.09 -13.32
C GLU A 604 -37.00 7.73 -12.12
N LEU A 605 -37.68 8.64 -11.43
CA LEU A 605 -37.20 9.20 -10.17
C LEU A 605 -37.04 8.13 -9.10
N ALA A 606 -37.97 7.17 -9.00
CA ALA A 606 -37.87 6.06 -8.06
C ALA A 606 -36.66 5.17 -8.36
N MET A 607 -36.39 4.88 -9.63
CA MET A 607 -35.20 4.12 -10.03
C MET A 607 -33.90 4.86 -9.70
N PHE A 608 -33.83 6.17 -9.99
CA PHE A 608 -32.66 6.98 -9.64
C PHE A 608 -32.44 7.05 -8.12
N ALA A 609 -33.51 7.17 -7.33
CA ALA A 609 -33.44 7.18 -5.87
C ALA A 609 -32.97 5.83 -5.30
N ALA A 610 -33.46 4.71 -5.83
CA ALA A 610 -33.08 3.36 -5.41
C ALA A 610 -31.61 3.03 -5.69
N ALA A 611 -31.05 3.57 -6.78
CA ALA A 611 -29.62 3.42 -7.08
C ALA A 611 -28.74 4.27 -6.15
N LYS A 612 -29.22 5.44 -5.70
CA LYS A 612 -28.50 6.32 -4.76
C LYS A 612 -28.51 5.82 -3.30
N SER A 613 -29.51 5.03 -2.89
CA SER A 613 -29.72 4.65 -1.48
C SER A 613 -28.78 3.56 -0.93
N GLY A 614 -27.81 3.08 -1.71
CA GLY A 614 -26.93 1.97 -1.31
C GLY A 614 -25.45 2.17 -1.64
N ARG A 615 -24.95 3.39 -1.47
CA ARG A 615 -23.51 3.68 -1.53
C ARG A 615 -22.84 3.13 -0.27
N ASP A 616 -21.96 2.14 -0.43
CA ASP A 616 -21.11 1.68 0.66
C ASP A 616 -20.04 2.74 0.97
N GLU A 617 -19.66 2.89 2.24
CA GLU A 617 -18.49 3.71 2.61
C GLU A 617 -17.21 2.99 2.18
N VAL A 618 -16.63 3.39 1.04
CA VAL A 618 -15.33 2.88 0.59
C VAL A 618 -14.44 4.04 0.11
N ILE A 619 -13.15 3.91 0.41
CA ILE A 619 -12.12 4.92 0.18
C ILE A 619 -11.45 4.65 -1.16
N ILE A 620 -11.74 5.48 -2.18
CA ILE A 620 -10.94 5.49 -3.42
C ILE A 620 -9.56 6.06 -3.09
N ASP A 621 -8.58 5.17 -2.85
CA ASP A 621 -7.19 5.55 -2.59
C ASP A 621 -6.51 6.03 -3.89
N TYR A 622 -6.75 7.29 -4.23
CA TYR A 622 -6.10 7.91 -5.38
C TYR A 622 -4.58 8.05 -5.19
N ARG A 623 -4.03 7.92 -3.97
CA ARG A 623 -2.56 7.79 -3.79
C ARG A 623 -2.07 6.43 -4.24
N HIS A 624 -2.85 5.37 -4.05
CA HIS A 624 -2.55 4.07 -4.66
C HIS A 624 -2.58 4.17 -6.18
N LEU A 625 -3.62 4.79 -6.75
CA LEU A 625 -3.72 4.99 -8.20
C LEU A 625 -2.62 5.90 -8.74
N LEU A 626 -2.31 7.00 -8.07
CA LEU A 626 -1.15 7.84 -8.36
C LEU A 626 0.16 7.10 -8.13
N SER A 627 0.28 6.16 -7.19
CA SER A 627 1.52 5.41 -6.98
C SER A 627 1.74 4.35 -8.05
N VAL A 628 0.66 3.82 -8.63
CA VAL A 628 0.67 2.92 -9.78
C VAL A 628 0.93 3.70 -11.08
N VAL A 629 0.45 4.96 -11.16
CA VAL A 629 0.60 5.84 -12.34
C VAL A 629 1.86 6.72 -12.28
N ARG A 630 2.37 7.06 -11.08
CA ARG A 630 3.64 7.80 -10.89
C ARG A 630 4.79 6.82 -10.91
N ARG A 631 5.55 6.92 -12.01
CA ARG A 631 6.86 6.29 -12.12
C ARG A 631 7.77 6.76 -10.99
N VAL A 632 8.64 5.87 -10.55
CA VAL A 632 9.73 6.12 -9.62
C VAL A 632 10.82 6.87 -10.38
N ASN A 633 11.12 8.11 -9.99
CA ASN A 633 12.18 8.88 -10.62
C ASN A 633 13.55 8.39 -10.14
N ILE A 634 14.41 8.04 -11.10
CA ILE A 634 15.74 7.47 -10.86
C ILE A 634 16.81 8.37 -11.47
N GLY A 635 17.90 8.58 -10.71
CA GLY A 635 19.17 9.10 -11.20
C GLY A 635 20.21 7.98 -11.31
N ILE A 636 21.05 8.01 -12.35
CA ILE A 636 22.15 7.03 -12.51
C ILE A 636 23.49 7.77 -12.38
N ASN A 637 24.32 7.36 -11.42
CA ASN A 637 25.69 7.82 -11.28
C ASN A 637 26.66 6.77 -11.83
N GLY A 638 27.49 7.17 -12.79
CA GLY A 638 28.39 6.30 -13.57
C GLY A 638 27.68 5.68 -14.77
N PHE A 639 28.02 6.11 -15.98
CA PHE A 639 27.38 5.64 -17.23
C PHE A 639 28.24 4.57 -17.95
N GLY A 640 28.81 3.67 -17.15
CA GLY A 640 29.57 2.49 -17.57
C GLY A 640 28.70 1.33 -18.05
N ARG A 641 29.22 0.09 -18.02
CA ARG A 641 28.47 -1.12 -18.42
C ARG A 641 27.13 -1.22 -17.68
N ILE A 642 27.19 -1.22 -16.35
CA ILE A 642 25.99 -1.37 -15.50
C ILE A 642 25.05 -0.17 -15.67
N GLY A 643 25.54 1.08 -15.56
CA GLY A 643 24.68 2.26 -15.70
C GLY A 643 23.90 2.31 -17.02
N ARG A 644 24.54 2.00 -18.15
CA ARG A 644 23.86 1.95 -19.46
C ARG A 644 22.84 0.82 -19.55
N LEU A 645 23.15 -0.35 -19.01
CA LEU A 645 22.26 -1.50 -19.06
C LEU A 645 21.11 -1.41 -18.04
N VAL A 646 21.30 -0.71 -16.93
CA VAL A 646 20.21 -0.27 -16.04
C VAL A 646 19.28 0.67 -16.79
N LEU A 647 19.79 1.64 -17.55
CA LEU A 647 18.94 2.48 -18.40
C LEU A 647 18.20 1.65 -19.44
N ARG A 648 18.86 0.72 -20.17
CA ARG A 648 18.17 -0.16 -21.14
C ARG A 648 17.05 -0.97 -20.47
N ASN A 649 17.32 -1.59 -19.32
CA ASN A 649 16.30 -2.34 -18.57
C ASN A 649 15.17 -1.42 -18.08
N ALA A 650 15.47 -0.23 -17.56
CA ALA A 650 14.47 0.73 -17.11
C ALA A 650 13.60 1.28 -18.26
N MET A 651 14.11 1.29 -19.50
CA MET A 651 13.31 1.64 -20.68
C MET A 651 12.31 0.55 -21.06
N GLU A 652 12.64 -0.73 -20.80
CA GLU A 652 11.76 -1.88 -21.01
C GLU A 652 10.78 -2.12 -19.85
N MET A 653 11.08 -1.62 -18.65
CA MET A 653 10.27 -1.84 -17.45
C MET A 653 9.24 -0.73 -17.24
N GLU A 654 8.05 -1.13 -16.81
CA GLU A 654 7.03 -0.20 -16.33
C GLU A 654 7.36 0.29 -14.91
N GLY A 655 6.92 1.50 -14.57
CA GLY A 655 7.05 2.06 -13.23
C GLY A 655 8.38 2.72 -12.89
N LEU A 656 9.42 2.63 -13.73
CA LEU A 656 10.69 3.34 -13.55
C LEU A 656 10.83 4.50 -14.55
N ASN A 657 11.37 5.63 -14.10
CA ASN A 657 11.62 6.81 -14.92
C ASN A 657 13.03 7.34 -14.66
N VAL A 658 13.96 7.05 -15.56
CA VAL A 658 15.29 7.66 -15.47
C VAL A 658 15.18 9.11 -15.94
N VAL A 659 15.52 10.05 -15.07
CA VAL A 659 15.39 11.49 -15.34
C VAL A 659 16.75 12.20 -15.40
N ALA A 660 17.80 11.55 -14.91
CA ALA A 660 19.11 12.17 -14.79
C ALA A 660 20.25 11.13 -14.85
N LEU A 661 21.34 11.50 -15.51
CA LEU A 661 22.57 10.72 -15.67
C LEU A 661 23.77 11.58 -15.25
N ASN A 662 24.75 10.98 -14.57
CA ASN A 662 26.02 11.64 -14.26
C ASN A 662 27.21 10.76 -14.64
N ASP A 663 28.14 11.31 -15.42
CA ASP A 663 29.48 10.71 -15.59
C ASP A 663 30.51 11.80 -15.98
N PRO A 664 31.52 12.08 -15.13
CA PRO A 664 32.51 13.13 -15.39
C PRO A 664 33.49 12.81 -16.53
N PHE A 665 33.48 11.58 -17.06
CA PHE A 665 34.41 11.15 -18.09
C PHE A 665 33.74 10.95 -19.46
N ILE A 666 32.43 11.17 -19.57
CA ILE A 666 31.66 10.90 -20.79
C ILE A 666 30.83 12.13 -21.15
N ALA A 667 31.24 12.86 -22.19
CA ALA A 667 30.46 13.97 -22.73
C ALA A 667 29.13 13.49 -23.34
N LEU A 668 28.13 14.38 -23.45
CA LEU A 668 26.77 14.03 -23.90
C LEU A 668 26.72 13.30 -25.25
N ASP A 669 27.42 13.80 -26.28
CA ASP A 669 27.47 13.14 -27.59
C ASP A 669 28.12 11.76 -27.51
N TYR A 670 29.09 11.60 -26.60
CA TYR A 670 29.74 10.33 -26.36
C TYR A 670 28.84 9.37 -25.57
N MET A 671 28.04 9.87 -24.61
CA MET A 671 27.00 9.08 -23.94
C MET A 671 26.00 8.52 -24.94
N LYS A 672 25.52 9.34 -25.89
CA LYS A 672 24.65 8.89 -26.99
C LYS A 672 25.32 7.77 -27.78
N TYR A 673 26.57 7.97 -28.21
CA TYR A 673 27.31 6.95 -28.97
C TYR A 673 27.44 5.63 -28.20
N MET A 674 27.90 5.68 -26.94
CA MET A 674 28.11 4.49 -26.09
C MET A 674 26.79 3.79 -25.71
N PHE A 675 25.68 4.50 -25.69
CA PHE A 675 24.35 3.91 -25.45
C PHE A 675 23.78 3.26 -26.71
N VAL A 676 23.94 3.91 -27.88
CA VAL A 676 23.47 3.39 -29.17
C VAL A 676 24.23 2.12 -29.57
N TYR A 677 25.55 2.10 -29.42
CA TYR A 677 26.39 0.99 -29.86
C TYR A 677 26.95 0.21 -28.66
N ASP A 678 26.53 -1.05 -28.50
CA ASP A 678 27.06 -1.98 -27.50
C ASP A 678 27.61 -3.22 -28.19
N SER A 679 28.87 -3.58 -27.92
CA SER A 679 29.53 -4.72 -28.55
C SER A 679 29.00 -6.09 -28.10
N VAL A 680 28.34 -6.15 -26.95
CA VAL A 680 27.78 -7.39 -26.40
C VAL A 680 26.27 -7.43 -26.65
N HIS A 681 25.56 -6.38 -26.20
CA HIS A 681 24.09 -6.32 -26.22
C HIS A 681 23.53 -5.69 -27.50
N GLY A 682 24.38 -5.53 -28.52
CA GLY A 682 24.02 -4.98 -29.82
C GLY A 682 23.59 -3.51 -29.80
N LYS A 683 23.19 -3.05 -30.99
CA LYS A 683 22.68 -1.69 -31.19
C LYS A 683 21.36 -1.51 -30.42
N TYR A 684 21.20 -0.37 -29.74
CA TYR A 684 19.91 -0.01 -29.15
C TYR A 684 18.84 0.10 -30.25
N LYS A 685 17.68 -0.52 -30.01
CA LYS A 685 16.62 -0.66 -31.03
C LYS A 685 15.74 0.59 -31.18
N GLY A 686 15.66 1.42 -30.14
CA GLY A 686 14.88 2.64 -30.12
C GLY A 686 15.60 3.87 -30.68
N HIS A 687 14.96 5.03 -30.58
CA HIS A 687 15.51 6.31 -31.03
C HIS A 687 16.30 6.99 -29.91
N VAL A 688 17.49 7.50 -30.25
CA VAL A 688 18.38 8.19 -29.31
C VAL A 688 18.90 9.47 -29.93
N GLU A 689 18.64 10.59 -29.28
CA GLU A 689 19.13 11.91 -29.69
C GLU A 689 19.59 12.75 -28.49
N THR A 690 20.15 13.91 -28.80
CA THR A 690 20.65 14.87 -27.81
C THR A 690 19.93 16.18 -28.06
N LYS A 691 19.38 16.78 -27.01
CA LYS A 691 18.59 18.02 -27.09
C LYS A 691 18.77 18.82 -25.81
N ASP A 692 19.09 20.11 -25.91
CA ASP A 692 19.18 21.04 -24.76
C ASP A 692 20.03 20.52 -23.57
N LYS A 693 21.21 19.96 -23.86
CA LYS A 693 22.11 19.30 -22.87
C LYS A 693 21.51 18.06 -22.17
N LYS A 694 20.47 17.47 -22.76
CA LYS A 694 19.83 16.24 -22.31
C LYS A 694 20.05 15.11 -23.30
N LEU A 695 20.09 13.89 -22.79
CA LEU A 695 19.95 12.68 -23.59
C LEU A 695 18.46 12.37 -23.75
N VAL A 696 17.99 12.15 -24.97
CA VAL A 696 16.60 11.81 -25.25
C VAL A 696 16.55 10.39 -25.80
N VAL A 697 15.90 9.48 -25.08
CA VAL A 697 15.73 8.08 -25.50
C VAL A 697 14.24 7.79 -25.62
N ASP A 698 13.78 7.43 -26.83
CA ASP A 698 12.37 7.17 -27.14
C ASP A 698 11.43 8.29 -26.65
N GLY A 699 11.85 9.54 -26.87
CA GLY A 699 11.11 10.75 -26.46
C GLY A 699 11.22 11.12 -24.98
N LYS A 700 11.90 10.33 -24.15
CA LYS A 700 12.12 10.63 -22.72
C LYS A 700 13.40 11.44 -22.55
N GLU A 701 13.29 12.66 -22.03
CA GLU A 701 14.44 13.55 -21.79
C GLU A 701 15.10 13.27 -20.43
N MET A 702 16.43 13.10 -20.43
CA MET A 702 17.26 12.88 -19.24
C MET A 702 18.33 13.96 -19.13
N ALA A 703 18.39 14.67 -18.00
CA ALA A 703 19.46 15.62 -17.73
C ALA A 703 20.81 14.90 -17.62
N VAL A 704 21.87 15.50 -18.15
CA VAL A 704 23.21 14.93 -18.11
C VAL A 704 24.16 15.85 -17.36
N PHE A 705 24.89 15.27 -16.41
CA PHE A 705 25.88 15.92 -15.57
C PHE A 705 27.26 15.27 -15.72
N GLY A 706 28.30 16.03 -15.37
CA GLY A 706 29.71 15.61 -15.44
C GLY A 706 30.45 15.85 -14.12
N GLU A 707 29.78 15.64 -13.00
CA GLU A 707 30.31 15.95 -11.67
C GLU A 707 31.12 14.78 -11.11
N LYS A 708 32.27 15.10 -10.50
CA LYS A 708 33.11 14.12 -9.79
C LYS A 708 32.69 13.92 -8.34
N ASP A 709 32.14 14.96 -7.72
CA ASP A 709 31.65 14.91 -6.35
C ASP A 709 30.17 14.49 -6.36
N PRO A 710 29.80 13.35 -5.74
CA PRO A 710 28.42 12.90 -5.68
C PRO A 710 27.46 13.87 -4.98
N GLY A 711 27.95 14.76 -4.10
CA GLY A 711 27.15 15.78 -3.41
C GLY A 711 26.86 17.03 -4.26
N ALA A 712 27.63 17.26 -5.33
CA ALA A 712 27.44 18.40 -6.23
C ALA A 712 26.35 18.15 -7.30
N ILE A 713 25.85 16.91 -7.43
CA ILE A 713 24.86 16.55 -8.44
C ILE A 713 23.48 17.02 -7.96
N PRO A 714 22.75 17.85 -8.74
CA PRO A 714 21.50 18.48 -8.31
C PRO A 714 20.30 17.53 -8.47
N TRP A 715 20.34 16.37 -7.81
CA TRP A 715 19.26 15.38 -7.87
C TRP A 715 17.90 15.94 -7.46
N GLY A 716 17.87 16.83 -6.46
CA GLY A 716 16.63 17.42 -5.96
C GLY A 716 15.92 18.37 -6.92
N ASP A 717 16.66 19.07 -7.77
CA ASP A 717 16.07 19.95 -8.80
C ASP A 717 15.32 19.15 -9.87
N LEU A 718 15.61 17.85 -9.97
CA LEU A 718 15.05 16.94 -10.97
C LEU A 718 14.09 15.91 -10.39
N ASP A 719 13.67 16.07 -9.13
CA ASP A 719 12.70 15.19 -8.46
C ASP A 719 13.18 13.72 -8.45
N VAL A 720 14.50 13.48 -8.34
CA VAL A 720 15.10 12.13 -8.28
C VAL A 720 14.91 11.53 -6.89
N GLU A 721 14.14 10.44 -6.79
CA GLU A 721 13.87 9.77 -5.51
C GLU A 721 14.92 8.68 -5.19
N TYR A 722 15.39 7.94 -6.20
CA TYR A 722 16.32 6.81 -6.01
C TYR A 722 17.54 6.96 -6.92
N ILE A 723 18.72 6.70 -6.37
CA ILE A 723 19.98 6.86 -7.08
C ILE A 723 20.62 5.50 -7.26
N VAL A 724 20.93 5.16 -8.51
CA VAL A 724 21.73 3.99 -8.85
C VAL A 724 23.20 4.42 -8.86
N GLU A 725 23.94 3.98 -7.86
CA GLU A 725 25.38 4.24 -7.73
C GLU A 725 26.17 3.12 -8.40
N SER A 726 26.61 3.39 -9.63
CA SER A 726 27.26 2.42 -10.51
C SER A 726 28.64 2.82 -11.02
N THR A 727 29.32 3.75 -10.32
CA THR A 727 30.71 4.15 -10.62
C THR A 727 31.72 3.09 -10.20
N GLY A 728 31.38 2.28 -9.19
CA GLY A 728 32.29 1.33 -8.56
C GLY A 728 33.31 1.96 -7.58
N VAL A 729 33.19 3.27 -7.29
CA VAL A 729 34.09 4.01 -6.39
C VAL A 729 33.44 4.35 -5.05
N PHE A 730 32.14 4.66 -5.05
CA PHE A 730 31.38 5.07 -3.87
C PHE A 730 30.60 3.90 -3.24
N THR A 731 31.31 2.83 -2.85
CA THR A 731 30.71 1.55 -2.43
C THR A 731 30.51 1.38 -0.92
N THR A 732 30.77 2.42 -0.11
CA THR A 732 30.51 2.43 1.33
C THR A 732 29.40 3.41 1.67
N THR A 733 28.74 3.23 2.81
CA THR A 733 27.68 4.14 3.29
C THR A 733 28.18 5.58 3.30
N GLU A 734 29.35 5.82 3.90
CA GLU A 734 29.97 7.16 3.96
C GLU A 734 30.16 7.80 2.59
N LYS A 735 30.65 7.04 1.60
CA LYS A 735 30.96 7.54 0.27
C LYS A 735 29.72 7.77 -0.60
N ALA A 736 28.66 7.00 -0.37
CA ALA A 736 27.38 7.14 -1.08
C ALA A 736 26.48 8.20 -0.44
N GLN A 737 26.66 8.51 0.85
CA GLN A 737 25.87 9.49 1.60
C GLN A 737 25.75 10.89 0.95
N PRO A 738 26.78 11.45 0.28
CA PRO A 738 26.68 12.77 -0.34
C PRO A 738 25.54 12.91 -1.35
N HIS A 739 25.15 11.83 -2.04
CA HIS A 739 24.01 11.83 -2.95
C HIS A 739 22.68 12.26 -2.29
N LEU A 740 22.54 12.01 -0.99
CA LEU A 740 21.34 12.33 -0.22
C LEU A 740 21.34 13.78 0.30
N GLN A 741 22.43 14.55 0.11
CA GLN A 741 22.55 15.93 0.62
C GLN A 741 21.59 16.91 -0.04
N SER A 742 21.16 16.64 -1.28
CA SER A 742 20.15 17.45 -1.98
C SER A 742 18.75 17.40 -1.32
N GLY A 743 18.53 16.54 -0.32
CA GLY A 743 17.33 16.48 0.51
C GLY A 743 16.11 15.82 -0.13
N HIS A 744 16.09 15.69 -1.46
CA HIS A 744 14.97 15.07 -2.19
C HIS A 744 15.19 13.57 -2.45
N ALA A 745 16.43 13.17 -2.75
CA ALA A 745 16.77 11.78 -2.94
C ALA A 745 16.56 11.00 -1.64
N LYS A 746 15.75 9.95 -1.70
CA LYS A 746 15.38 9.12 -0.55
C LYS A 746 16.43 8.04 -0.30
N LYS A 747 16.95 7.43 -1.37
CA LYS A 747 17.86 6.27 -1.25
C LYS A 747 18.92 6.18 -2.32
N VAL A 748 20.01 5.50 -1.96
CA VAL A 748 21.08 5.09 -2.87
C VAL A 748 21.15 3.57 -2.95
N VAL A 749 21.17 3.04 -4.16
CA VAL A 749 21.36 1.61 -4.48
C VAL A 749 22.74 1.43 -5.10
N ILE A 750 23.67 0.88 -4.33
CA ILE A 750 25.03 0.57 -4.77
C ILE A 750 25.01 -0.69 -5.63
N THR A 751 25.55 -0.62 -6.85
CA THR A 751 25.60 -1.74 -7.80
C THR A 751 26.89 -2.57 -7.67
N ALA A 752 27.32 -2.78 -6.42
CA ALA A 752 28.46 -3.61 -6.04
C ALA A 752 28.33 -4.03 -4.57
N PRO A 753 29.02 -5.09 -4.11
CA PRO A 753 29.08 -5.43 -2.70
C PRO A 753 29.60 -4.26 -1.86
N SER A 754 28.91 -3.98 -0.76
CA SER A 754 29.32 -2.97 0.22
C SER A 754 29.95 -3.61 1.45
N ALA A 755 30.91 -2.90 2.06
CA ALA A 755 31.52 -3.32 3.30
C ALA A 755 30.56 -3.17 4.49
N ASP A 756 29.73 -2.12 4.47
CA ASP A 756 28.92 -1.62 5.57
C ASP A 756 27.43 -1.43 5.22
N ALA A 757 27.06 -1.20 3.97
CA ALA A 757 25.65 -1.11 3.58
C ALA A 757 24.98 -2.50 3.51
N THR A 758 23.72 -2.58 3.95
CA THR A 758 22.93 -3.82 3.89
C THR A 758 22.77 -4.29 2.45
N MET A 759 23.08 -5.57 2.21
CA MET A 759 22.97 -6.19 0.89
C MET A 759 21.64 -6.92 0.73
N PHE A 760 21.04 -6.73 -0.44
CA PHE A 760 19.81 -7.39 -0.84
C PHE A 760 20.00 -8.15 -2.16
N VAL A 761 19.35 -9.31 -2.25
CA VAL A 761 19.25 -10.11 -3.47
C VAL A 761 17.78 -10.43 -3.71
N CYS A 762 17.27 -10.05 -4.89
CA CYS A 762 15.88 -10.29 -5.24
C CYS A 762 15.56 -11.80 -5.22
N GLY A 763 14.44 -12.16 -4.58
CA GLY A 763 14.04 -13.56 -4.37
C GLY A 763 14.69 -14.23 -3.16
N VAL A 764 15.61 -13.57 -2.46
CA VAL A 764 16.34 -14.18 -1.33
C VAL A 764 15.98 -13.55 0.01
N ASN A 765 16.23 -12.26 0.19
CA ASN A 765 16.14 -11.59 1.51
C ASN A 765 15.46 -10.21 1.47
N LEU A 766 14.63 -9.93 0.45
CA LEU A 766 13.92 -8.67 0.33
C LEU A 766 12.94 -8.43 1.50
N ASP A 767 12.51 -9.49 2.20
CA ASP A 767 11.70 -9.41 3.42
C ASP A 767 12.41 -8.73 4.59
N LYS A 768 13.75 -8.66 4.57
CA LYS A 768 14.56 -7.98 5.59
C LYS A 768 14.72 -6.48 5.32
N TYR A 769 14.18 -5.98 4.23
CA TYR A 769 14.25 -4.58 3.90
C TYR A 769 13.36 -3.75 4.83
N GLU A 770 13.92 -2.67 5.36
CA GLU A 770 13.22 -1.66 6.17
C GLU A 770 13.42 -0.27 5.58
N SER A 771 12.40 0.60 5.63
CA SER A 771 12.45 1.97 5.09
C SER A 771 13.52 2.87 5.73
N SER A 772 14.04 2.49 6.90
CA SER A 772 15.19 3.12 7.55
C SER A 772 16.51 2.96 6.77
N HIS A 773 16.64 1.93 5.91
CA HIS A 773 17.83 1.70 5.11
C HIS A 773 17.95 2.72 3.97
N THR A 774 18.65 3.83 4.18
CA THR A 774 18.81 4.89 3.17
C THR A 774 19.85 4.54 2.09
N ILE A 775 20.86 3.74 2.43
CA ILE A 775 21.90 3.29 1.51
C ILE A 775 21.95 1.78 1.56
N ILE A 776 21.72 1.15 0.40
CA ILE A 776 21.63 -0.31 0.26
C ILE A 776 22.49 -0.78 -0.92
N SER A 777 22.80 -2.07 -0.95
CA SER A 777 23.59 -2.67 -2.02
C SER A 777 22.82 -3.83 -2.67
N ASN A 778 22.87 -3.90 -4.00
CA ASN A 778 22.33 -5.04 -4.76
C ASN A 778 23.33 -6.24 -4.83
N ALA A 779 24.29 -6.30 -3.90
CA ALA A 779 25.38 -7.27 -3.89
C ALA A 779 26.17 -7.32 -5.21
N SER A 780 26.65 -8.50 -5.63
CA SER A 780 27.35 -8.71 -6.91
C SER A 780 26.54 -9.59 -7.86
N CYS A 781 26.89 -9.59 -9.16
CA CYS A 781 26.35 -10.52 -10.15
C CYS A 781 26.48 -12.00 -9.70
N THR A 782 27.68 -12.43 -9.26
CA THR A 782 27.90 -13.78 -8.77
C THR A 782 27.10 -14.08 -7.50
N THR A 783 26.95 -13.13 -6.57
CA THR A 783 26.12 -13.33 -5.36
C THR A 783 24.64 -13.46 -5.73
N ASN A 784 24.14 -12.69 -6.69
CA ASN A 784 22.75 -12.83 -7.16
C ASN A 784 22.49 -14.24 -7.74
N CYS A 785 23.42 -14.77 -8.55
CA CYS A 785 23.29 -16.13 -9.06
C CYS A 785 23.38 -17.18 -7.94
N LEU A 786 24.47 -17.14 -7.16
CA LEU A 786 24.77 -18.17 -6.16
C LEU A 786 23.77 -18.16 -4.99
N ALA A 787 23.36 -16.99 -4.50
CA ALA A 787 22.45 -16.92 -3.35
C ALA A 787 21.07 -17.49 -3.70
N THR A 788 20.56 -17.22 -4.92
CA THR A 788 19.28 -17.78 -5.35
C THR A 788 19.35 -19.30 -5.51
N LEU A 789 20.42 -19.82 -6.15
CA LEU A 789 20.67 -21.26 -6.23
C LEU A 789 20.78 -21.88 -4.82
N ALA A 790 21.65 -21.32 -3.97
CA ALA A 790 21.90 -21.84 -2.64
C ALA A 790 20.65 -21.81 -1.75
N LYS A 791 19.80 -20.77 -1.84
CA LYS A 791 18.54 -20.69 -1.11
C LYS A 791 17.62 -21.85 -1.44
N ILE A 792 17.37 -22.09 -2.73
CA ILE A 792 16.46 -23.16 -3.18
C ILE A 792 16.98 -24.53 -2.71
N ILE A 793 18.27 -24.79 -2.88
CA ILE A 793 18.89 -26.05 -2.45
C ILE A 793 18.88 -26.20 -0.93
N HIS A 794 19.19 -25.12 -0.19
CA HIS A 794 19.22 -25.14 1.27
C HIS A 794 17.84 -25.38 1.87
N ASP A 795 16.82 -24.70 1.38
CA ASP A 795 15.46 -24.80 1.90
C ASP A 795 14.87 -26.21 1.68
N ASN A 796 15.30 -26.93 0.63
CA ASN A 796 14.77 -28.26 0.29
C ASN A 796 15.61 -29.42 0.83
N PHE A 797 16.93 -29.28 0.87
CA PHE A 797 17.85 -30.38 1.15
C PHE A 797 18.84 -30.10 2.29
N GLY A 798 18.93 -28.85 2.76
CA GLY A 798 19.95 -28.42 3.71
C GLY A 798 21.35 -28.43 3.08
N ILE A 799 22.12 -27.38 3.33
CA ILE A 799 23.53 -27.27 2.88
C ILE A 799 24.40 -27.33 4.13
N ILE A 800 25.27 -28.33 4.19
CA ILE A 800 26.24 -28.45 5.29
C ILE A 800 27.42 -27.53 5.01
N GLU A 801 28.00 -27.64 3.81
CA GLU A 801 29.14 -26.84 3.37
C GLU A 801 29.22 -26.84 1.83
N GLY A 802 29.87 -25.84 1.26
CA GLY A 802 30.09 -25.77 -0.17
C GLY A 802 31.20 -24.84 -0.59
N LEU A 803 31.79 -25.16 -1.74
CA LEU A 803 32.84 -24.38 -2.40
C LEU A 803 32.36 -23.96 -3.78
N MET A 804 32.39 -22.66 -4.03
CA MET A 804 32.02 -22.07 -5.30
C MET A 804 33.26 -21.70 -6.12
N THR A 805 33.24 -22.07 -7.39
CA THR A 805 34.07 -21.44 -8.42
C THR A 805 33.15 -20.69 -9.36
N THR A 806 33.46 -19.44 -9.68
CA THR A 806 32.82 -18.79 -10.82
C THR A 806 33.82 -18.65 -11.96
N VAL A 807 33.49 -19.24 -13.10
CA VAL A 807 34.18 -18.99 -14.36
C VAL A 807 33.51 -17.75 -14.93
N HIS A 808 34.22 -16.63 -14.85
CA HIS A 808 33.62 -15.32 -15.00
C HIS A 808 34.22 -14.59 -16.19
N SER A 809 33.36 -13.97 -16.99
CA SER A 809 33.78 -13.08 -18.06
C SER A 809 34.66 -11.93 -17.61
N THR A 810 35.37 -11.38 -18.58
CA THR A 810 36.19 -10.18 -18.42
C THR A 810 35.34 -8.98 -18.02
N THR A 811 35.93 -8.01 -17.30
CA THR A 811 35.26 -6.78 -16.87
C THR A 811 36.16 -5.57 -17.14
N ALA A 812 35.62 -4.37 -17.00
CA ALA A 812 36.36 -3.12 -17.19
C ALA A 812 37.59 -2.96 -16.25
N SER A 813 37.70 -3.75 -15.19
CA SER A 813 38.84 -3.68 -14.25
C SER A 813 40.11 -4.36 -14.77
N GLN A 814 40.00 -5.34 -15.67
CA GLN A 814 41.14 -6.05 -16.25
C GLN A 814 41.88 -5.20 -17.30
N LYS A 815 42.93 -5.75 -17.91
CA LYS A 815 43.82 -5.06 -18.84
C LYS A 815 43.90 -5.82 -20.17
N THR A 816 43.96 -5.09 -21.27
CA THR A 816 44.10 -5.66 -22.62
C THR A 816 45.45 -6.35 -22.79
N VAL A 817 46.50 -5.75 -22.25
CA VAL A 817 47.87 -6.27 -22.19
C VAL A 817 48.40 -6.23 -20.75
N ASP A 818 49.51 -6.91 -20.49
CA ASP A 818 50.15 -6.94 -19.18
C ASP A 818 50.46 -5.51 -18.67
N GLY A 819 49.95 -5.16 -17.49
CA GLY A 819 50.09 -3.84 -16.90
C GLY A 819 49.68 -3.75 -15.43
N PRO A 820 49.77 -2.55 -14.82
CA PRO A 820 49.48 -2.36 -13.40
C PRO A 820 48.00 -2.59 -13.06
N SER A 821 47.75 -3.26 -11.93
CA SER A 821 46.40 -3.48 -11.39
C SER A 821 46.32 -2.96 -9.95
N LYS A 822 45.23 -2.24 -9.65
CA LYS A 822 44.98 -1.65 -8.33
C LYS A 822 44.54 -2.68 -7.28
N LYS A 823 44.00 -3.82 -7.72
CA LYS A 823 43.37 -4.81 -6.85
C LYS A 823 44.31 -5.95 -6.49
N ASP A 824 44.91 -6.57 -7.49
CA ASP A 824 45.81 -7.72 -7.34
C ASP A 824 46.73 -7.85 -8.57
N TRP A 825 47.87 -8.51 -8.41
CA TRP A 825 48.87 -8.65 -9.49
C TRP A 825 48.36 -9.46 -10.69
N ARG A 826 47.53 -10.48 -10.45
CA ARG A 826 47.06 -11.38 -11.52
C ARG A 826 46.08 -10.67 -12.45
N GLY A 827 45.22 -9.80 -11.93
CA GLY A 827 44.30 -8.96 -12.70
C GLY A 827 44.98 -7.91 -13.58
N GLY A 828 46.30 -7.72 -13.44
CA GLY A 828 47.11 -6.90 -14.34
C GLY A 828 47.53 -7.61 -15.63
N ARG A 829 47.38 -8.93 -15.72
CA ARG A 829 47.77 -9.71 -16.90
C ARG A 829 46.76 -9.56 -18.04
N ALA A 830 47.23 -9.74 -19.28
CA ALA A 830 46.47 -9.63 -20.51
C ALA A 830 45.23 -10.54 -20.49
N VAL A 831 44.04 -9.95 -20.47
CA VAL A 831 42.81 -10.67 -20.15
C VAL A 831 42.34 -11.63 -21.26
N ASN A 832 42.65 -11.32 -22.52
CA ASN A 832 42.22 -12.12 -23.66
C ASN A 832 43.11 -13.36 -23.92
N SER A 833 44.19 -13.54 -23.15
CA SER A 833 45.16 -14.63 -23.34
C SER A 833 45.38 -15.47 -22.09
N ASN A 834 44.65 -15.20 -21.00
CA ASN A 834 44.88 -15.85 -19.72
C ASN A 834 43.57 -16.32 -19.09
N ILE A 835 43.65 -17.46 -18.40
CA ILE A 835 42.72 -17.82 -17.33
C ILE A 835 43.31 -17.25 -16.05
N ILE A 836 42.64 -16.26 -15.44
CA ILE A 836 43.20 -15.48 -14.33
C ILE A 836 42.46 -15.83 -13.04
N PRO A 837 43.10 -16.57 -12.09
CA PRO A 837 42.49 -16.81 -10.79
C PRO A 837 42.43 -15.53 -9.97
N SER A 838 41.30 -15.26 -9.34
CA SER A 838 41.03 -14.10 -8.50
C SER A 838 40.22 -14.51 -7.27
N SER A 839 40.57 -13.97 -6.11
CA SER A 839 39.72 -14.06 -4.91
C SER A 839 38.40 -13.31 -5.12
N THR A 840 37.31 -13.83 -4.56
CA THR A 840 36.01 -13.17 -4.56
C THR A 840 35.33 -13.27 -3.20
N GLY A 841 34.67 -12.20 -2.77
CA GLY A 841 33.83 -12.20 -1.58
C GLY A 841 32.41 -12.73 -1.84
N ALA A 842 32.06 -13.05 -3.09
CA ALA A 842 30.68 -13.31 -3.49
C ALA A 842 30.03 -14.49 -2.75
N ALA A 843 30.76 -15.61 -2.56
CA ALA A 843 30.26 -16.75 -1.78
C ALA A 843 30.14 -16.42 -0.29
N LYS A 844 31.09 -15.67 0.27
CA LYS A 844 30.99 -15.21 1.67
C LYS A 844 29.80 -14.26 1.87
N ALA A 845 29.46 -13.46 0.86
CA ALA A 845 28.30 -12.57 0.89
C ALA A 845 26.96 -13.33 0.91
N VAL A 846 26.92 -14.59 0.45
CA VAL A 846 25.73 -15.45 0.59
C VAL A 846 25.38 -15.63 2.07
N GLY A 847 26.37 -15.82 2.94
CA GLY A 847 26.16 -15.91 4.38
C GLY A 847 25.56 -14.64 5.01
N LYS A 848 25.73 -13.47 4.37
CA LYS A 848 25.09 -12.21 4.83
C LYS A 848 23.62 -12.12 4.43
N VAL A 849 23.26 -12.63 3.25
CA VAL A 849 21.87 -12.59 2.73
C VAL A 849 21.06 -13.82 3.12
N ILE A 850 21.71 -14.93 3.44
CA ILE A 850 21.14 -16.17 3.99
C ILE A 850 21.91 -16.52 5.27
N PRO A 851 21.53 -15.97 6.43
CA PRO A 851 22.30 -16.12 7.67
C PRO A 851 22.56 -17.56 8.11
N SER A 852 21.67 -18.51 7.79
CA SER A 852 21.89 -19.94 8.09
C SER A 852 23.06 -20.57 7.33
N LEU A 853 23.52 -19.91 6.25
CA LEU A 853 24.68 -20.30 5.45
C LEU A 853 25.95 -19.50 5.78
N ASP A 854 25.94 -18.68 6.84
CA ASP A 854 27.14 -17.96 7.25
C ASP A 854 28.29 -18.94 7.54
N LYS A 855 29.46 -18.64 6.98
CA LYS A 855 30.68 -19.47 7.01
C LYS A 855 30.55 -20.89 6.41
N ARG A 856 29.40 -21.26 5.84
CA ARG A 856 29.22 -22.56 5.15
C ARG A 856 29.64 -22.53 3.68
N LEU A 857 29.64 -21.34 3.07
CA LEU A 857 29.99 -21.14 1.67
C LEU A 857 31.19 -20.20 1.51
N THR A 858 32.18 -20.64 0.73
CA THR A 858 33.26 -19.77 0.26
C THR A 858 33.66 -20.15 -1.16
N GLY A 859 34.59 -19.42 -1.76
CA GLY A 859 34.93 -19.66 -3.15
C GLY A 859 35.94 -18.70 -3.75
N LEU A 860 36.24 -18.95 -5.03
CA LEU A 860 37.13 -18.14 -5.86
C LEU A 860 36.54 -17.93 -7.26
N SER A 861 37.26 -17.21 -8.10
CA SER A 861 36.87 -16.99 -9.49
C SER A 861 38.04 -17.24 -10.43
N PHE A 862 37.74 -17.67 -11.65
CA PHE A 862 38.66 -17.62 -12.79
C PHE A 862 38.09 -16.64 -13.81
N ARG A 863 38.85 -15.58 -14.15
CA ARG A 863 38.50 -14.71 -15.26
C ARG A 863 38.95 -15.37 -16.56
N VAL A 864 38.06 -15.48 -17.53
CA VAL A 864 38.33 -16.14 -18.82
C VAL A 864 38.09 -15.20 -20.00
N PRO A 865 38.69 -15.46 -21.18
CA PRO A 865 38.58 -14.63 -22.39
C PRO A 865 37.18 -14.58 -23.06
N THR A 866 36.15 -14.27 -22.32
CA THR A 866 34.79 -14.01 -22.80
C THR A 866 34.36 -12.59 -22.39
N LEU A 867 33.59 -11.93 -23.25
CA LEU A 867 33.21 -10.52 -23.05
C LEU A 867 32.05 -10.34 -22.07
N ASP A 868 31.14 -11.32 -21.99
CA ASP A 868 30.02 -11.33 -21.06
C ASP A 868 29.50 -12.76 -20.85
N VAL A 869 28.56 -12.90 -19.93
CA VAL A 869 28.03 -14.16 -19.39
C VAL A 869 29.07 -14.91 -18.56
N SER A 870 28.63 -15.39 -17.41
CA SER A 870 29.45 -16.10 -16.45
C SER A 870 28.70 -17.32 -15.94
N VAL A 871 29.41 -18.23 -15.29
CA VAL A 871 28.83 -19.45 -14.73
C VAL A 871 29.32 -19.66 -13.30
N VAL A 872 28.40 -20.09 -12.44
CA VAL A 872 28.66 -20.60 -11.10
C VAL A 872 28.78 -22.11 -11.19
N ASP A 873 29.86 -22.64 -10.62
CA ASP A 873 30.07 -24.04 -10.28
C ASP A 873 30.07 -24.13 -8.74
N LEU A 874 29.01 -24.73 -8.19
CA LEU A 874 28.85 -24.94 -6.75
C LEU A 874 29.01 -26.43 -6.43
N VAL A 875 30.11 -26.78 -5.76
CA VAL A 875 30.29 -28.09 -5.15
C VAL A 875 29.75 -28.04 -3.73
N VAL A 876 28.78 -28.89 -3.40
CA VAL A 876 28.02 -28.80 -2.15
C VAL A 876 27.77 -30.16 -1.52
N ARG A 877 27.81 -30.18 -0.19
CA ARG A 877 27.38 -31.33 0.62
C ARG A 877 26.01 -31.06 1.25
N LEU A 878 25.06 -31.93 0.96
CA LEU A 878 23.68 -31.83 1.41
C LEU A 878 23.45 -32.58 2.73
N GLU A 879 22.56 -32.05 3.56
CA GLU A 879 22.15 -32.69 4.81
C GLU A 879 21.18 -33.85 4.55
N LYS A 880 20.12 -33.58 3.80
CA LYS A 880 19.21 -34.57 3.26
C LYS A 880 19.70 -34.99 1.88
N GLY A 881 20.04 -36.27 1.73
CA GLY A 881 20.45 -36.82 0.43
C GLY A 881 19.34 -36.68 -0.62
N ALA A 882 19.73 -36.41 -1.86
CA ALA A 882 18.85 -36.22 -3.00
C ALA A 882 19.51 -36.72 -4.29
N SER A 883 18.72 -37.33 -5.18
CA SER A 883 19.20 -37.67 -6.51
C SER A 883 19.33 -36.40 -7.38
N GLN A 884 20.13 -36.46 -8.45
CA GLN A 884 20.20 -35.35 -9.42
C GLN A 884 18.82 -35.01 -10.01
N ALA A 885 17.96 -36.02 -10.21
CA ALA A 885 16.60 -35.83 -10.71
C ALA A 885 15.72 -35.05 -9.71
N ASP A 886 15.89 -35.29 -8.41
CA ASP A 886 15.17 -34.54 -7.37
C ASP A 886 15.59 -33.07 -7.35
N ILE A 887 16.90 -32.81 -7.45
CA ILE A 887 17.44 -31.44 -7.53
C ILE A 887 16.89 -30.73 -8.79
N ASN A 888 16.96 -31.39 -9.94
CA ASN A 888 16.46 -30.84 -11.21
C ASN A 888 14.96 -30.51 -11.12
N LYS A 889 14.17 -31.40 -10.51
CA LYS A 889 12.73 -31.19 -10.30
C LYS A 889 12.45 -29.99 -9.40
N VAL A 890 13.19 -29.82 -8.30
CA VAL A 890 13.05 -28.67 -7.41
C VAL A 890 13.44 -27.37 -8.11
N MET A 891 14.56 -27.35 -8.85
CA MET A 891 15.00 -26.16 -9.58
C MET A 891 14.01 -25.78 -10.69
N LYS A 892 13.47 -26.76 -11.42
CA LYS A 892 12.43 -26.52 -12.43
C LYS A 892 11.17 -25.95 -11.78
N GLY A 893 10.67 -26.58 -10.72
CA GLY A 893 9.50 -26.10 -9.98
C GLY A 893 9.68 -24.69 -9.42
N ALA A 894 10.85 -24.38 -8.88
CA ALA A 894 11.20 -23.04 -8.40
C ALA A 894 11.16 -22.00 -9.54
N SER A 895 11.73 -22.33 -10.71
CA SER A 895 11.75 -21.45 -11.89
C SER A 895 10.37 -21.16 -12.48
N GLU A 896 9.45 -22.12 -12.38
CA GLU A 896 8.08 -22.00 -12.90
C GLU A 896 7.11 -21.39 -11.86
N GLY A 897 7.49 -21.41 -10.59
CA GLY A 897 6.71 -20.94 -9.43
C GLY A 897 7.24 -19.65 -8.80
N GLU A 898 7.62 -19.73 -7.51
CA GLU A 898 7.96 -18.57 -6.67
C GLU A 898 9.18 -17.74 -7.14
N TYR A 899 10.09 -18.33 -7.92
CA TYR A 899 11.27 -17.63 -8.46
C TYR A 899 11.12 -17.24 -9.94
N LYS A 900 9.92 -17.31 -10.51
CA LYS A 900 9.66 -16.94 -11.91
C LYS A 900 10.14 -15.52 -12.21
N GLY A 901 10.96 -15.38 -13.26
CA GLY A 901 11.59 -14.11 -13.66
C GLY A 901 12.91 -13.79 -12.95
N ILE A 902 13.30 -14.58 -11.96
CA ILE A 902 14.61 -14.50 -11.27
C ILE A 902 15.44 -15.76 -11.59
N VAL A 903 14.82 -16.93 -11.56
CA VAL A 903 15.44 -18.22 -11.91
C VAL A 903 14.86 -18.74 -13.22
N ALA A 904 15.73 -19.30 -14.04
CA ALA A 904 15.37 -20.14 -15.19
C ALA A 904 15.98 -21.54 -15.03
N TYR A 905 15.43 -22.49 -15.77
CA TYR A 905 15.88 -23.87 -15.83
C TYR A 905 16.09 -24.24 -17.30
N THR A 906 17.18 -24.96 -17.60
CA THR A 906 17.40 -25.55 -18.92
C THR A 906 17.91 -26.98 -18.80
N ASP A 907 17.44 -27.84 -19.71
CA ASP A 907 17.94 -29.19 -19.99
C ASP A 907 18.43 -29.32 -21.44
N GLU A 908 18.70 -28.20 -22.09
CA GLU A 908 19.30 -28.11 -23.43
C GLU A 908 20.82 -28.06 -23.37
N ASP A 909 21.49 -28.37 -24.47
CA ASP A 909 22.95 -28.37 -24.58
C ASP A 909 23.47 -26.96 -24.90
N VAL A 910 23.42 -26.09 -23.90
CA VAL A 910 23.70 -24.64 -23.98
C VAL A 910 25.18 -24.28 -23.77
N VAL A 911 25.56 -23.07 -24.21
CA VAL A 911 26.84 -22.43 -23.91
C VAL A 911 26.66 -20.96 -23.54
N SER A 912 27.74 -20.30 -23.09
CA SER A 912 27.70 -18.92 -22.57
C SER A 912 26.96 -17.91 -23.46
N THR A 913 27.15 -17.94 -24.79
CA THR A 913 26.56 -16.95 -25.71
C THR A 913 25.04 -17.02 -25.78
N ASP A 914 24.44 -18.16 -25.45
CA ASP A 914 22.99 -18.35 -25.49
C ASP A 914 22.26 -17.54 -24.40
N PHE A 915 23.01 -17.04 -23.43
CA PHE A 915 22.49 -16.25 -22.31
C PHE A 915 22.78 -14.75 -22.41
N ILE A 916 23.37 -14.27 -23.50
CA ILE A 916 23.58 -12.82 -23.71
C ILE A 916 22.21 -12.11 -23.75
N GLY A 917 22.04 -11.11 -22.89
CA GLY A 917 20.78 -10.37 -22.75
C GLY A 917 19.73 -11.12 -21.91
N SER A 918 20.11 -12.20 -21.23
CA SER A 918 19.21 -12.95 -20.37
C SER A 918 18.90 -12.15 -19.08
N PRO A 919 17.62 -11.93 -18.73
CA PRO A 919 17.26 -11.13 -17.55
C PRO A 919 17.30 -11.93 -16.24
N TYR A 920 17.62 -13.22 -16.26
CA TYR A 920 17.60 -14.08 -15.07
C TYR A 920 18.87 -13.91 -14.23
N SER A 921 18.72 -14.02 -12.91
CA SER A 921 19.85 -14.02 -11.97
C SER A 921 20.58 -15.37 -11.96
N CYS A 922 19.83 -16.46 -12.13
CA CYS A 922 20.32 -17.82 -12.04
C CYS A 922 19.61 -18.69 -13.09
N ILE A 923 20.37 -19.29 -13.99
CA ILE A 923 19.85 -20.20 -15.01
C ILE A 923 20.46 -21.57 -14.74
N PHE A 924 19.69 -22.44 -14.09
CA PHE A 924 20.18 -23.75 -13.68
C PHE A 924 20.32 -24.67 -14.89
N ASP A 925 21.51 -25.25 -15.04
CA ASP A 925 21.85 -26.16 -16.14
C ASP A 925 21.80 -27.60 -15.63
N ALA A 926 20.72 -28.29 -16.00
CA ALA A 926 20.40 -29.62 -15.50
C ALA A 926 21.32 -30.71 -16.04
N LYS A 927 21.98 -30.48 -17.18
CA LYS A 927 22.89 -31.44 -17.84
C LYS A 927 24.35 -31.21 -17.49
N ALA A 928 24.74 -29.99 -17.13
CA ALA A 928 26.12 -29.68 -16.74
C ALA A 928 26.46 -30.06 -15.29
N GLY A 929 25.45 -30.22 -14.43
CA GLY A 929 25.63 -30.72 -13.05
C GLY A 929 26.02 -32.19 -12.99
N ILE A 930 26.70 -32.60 -11.92
CA ILE A 930 27.06 -34.01 -11.68
C ILE A 930 27.03 -34.36 -10.19
N ALA A 931 26.40 -35.49 -9.88
CA ALA A 931 26.35 -36.06 -8.53
C ALA A 931 27.49 -37.08 -8.36
N LEU A 932 28.22 -37.01 -7.24
CA LEU A 932 29.12 -38.08 -6.83
C LEU A 932 28.35 -39.17 -6.06
N ASN A 933 27.42 -38.74 -5.21
CA ASN A 933 26.47 -39.54 -4.46
C ASN A 933 25.30 -38.63 -4.02
N ASP A 934 24.29 -39.20 -3.37
CA ASP A 934 23.07 -38.47 -2.99
C ASP A 934 23.32 -37.24 -2.09
N ASN A 935 24.44 -37.19 -1.36
CA ASN A 935 24.78 -36.09 -0.47
C ASN A 935 25.85 -35.15 -1.03
N PHE A 936 26.47 -35.42 -2.19
CA PHE A 936 27.59 -34.63 -2.69
C PHE A 936 27.46 -34.35 -4.17
N HIS A 937 27.21 -33.07 -4.49
CA HIS A 937 26.82 -32.63 -5.82
C HIS A 937 27.67 -31.47 -6.32
N LYS A 938 27.89 -31.43 -7.64
CA LYS A 938 28.32 -30.25 -8.37
C LYS A 938 27.12 -29.70 -9.14
N LEU A 939 26.75 -28.46 -8.83
CA LEU A 939 25.62 -27.76 -9.44
C LEU A 939 26.14 -26.61 -10.30
N VAL A 940 25.56 -26.45 -11.50
CA VAL A 940 26.00 -25.45 -12.48
C VAL A 940 24.85 -24.48 -12.77
N ALA A 941 25.14 -23.19 -12.73
CA ALA A 941 24.17 -22.15 -13.06
C ALA A 941 24.80 -20.98 -13.83
N TRP A 942 24.22 -20.66 -14.98
CA TRP A 942 24.62 -19.53 -15.80
C TRP A 942 23.99 -18.23 -15.30
N TYR A 943 24.64 -17.12 -15.63
CA TYR A 943 24.11 -15.78 -15.42
C TYR A 943 24.77 -14.79 -16.37
N ASP A 944 23.96 -13.95 -17.01
CA ASP A 944 24.47 -12.75 -17.64
C ASP A 944 24.88 -11.76 -16.53
N ASN A 945 26.20 -11.58 -16.36
CA ASN A 945 26.73 -10.79 -15.27
C ASN A 945 26.48 -9.28 -15.44
N GLU A 946 26.01 -8.84 -16.60
CA GLU A 946 25.68 -7.44 -16.86
C GLU A 946 24.16 -7.23 -16.96
N TRP A 947 23.48 -7.96 -17.84
CA TRP A 947 22.05 -7.78 -18.12
C TRP A 947 21.18 -8.26 -16.97
N GLY A 948 21.34 -9.52 -16.54
CA GLY A 948 20.58 -10.09 -15.42
C GLY A 948 20.79 -9.31 -14.13
N TYR A 949 22.03 -8.89 -13.86
CA TYR A 949 22.34 -8.04 -12.71
C TYR A 949 21.70 -6.65 -12.81
N SER A 950 21.74 -6.00 -13.98
CA SER A 950 21.11 -4.69 -14.20
C SER A 950 19.59 -4.75 -14.07
N ARG A 951 18.95 -5.85 -14.51
CA ARG A 951 17.54 -6.12 -14.26
C ARG A 951 17.25 -6.19 -12.76
N ARG A 952 18.07 -6.89 -11.97
CA ARG A 952 17.92 -6.95 -10.49
C ARG A 952 18.07 -5.59 -9.81
N VAL A 953 18.94 -4.72 -10.31
CA VAL A 953 19.02 -3.33 -9.80
C VAL A 953 17.69 -2.62 -10.00
N CYS A 954 17.08 -2.73 -11.18
CA CYS A 954 15.77 -2.15 -11.47
C CYS A 954 14.65 -2.75 -10.59
N ASP A 955 14.64 -4.08 -10.44
CA ASP A 955 13.67 -4.79 -9.59
C ASP A 955 13.80 -4.36 -8.11
N LEU A 956 15.03 -4.21 -7.61
CA LEU A 956 15.28 -3.75 -6.24
C LEU A 956 14.78 -2.31 -6.04
N VAL A 957 15.07 -1.40 -6.97
CA VAL A 957 14.57 -0.02 -6.89
C VAL A 957 13.04 0.00 -6.89
N ALA A 958 12.40 -0.76 -7.79
CA ALA A 958 10.95 -0.87 -7.84
C ALA A 958 10.34 -1.43 -6.54
N PHE A 959 10.93 -2.48 -5.98
CA PHE A 959 10.50 -3.09 -4.73
C PHE A 959 10.62 -2.13 -3.54
N VAL A 960 11.78 -1.50 -3.39
CA VAL A 960 12.07 -0.56 -2.31
C VAL A 960 11.13 0.64 -2.38
N ALA A 961 10.93 1.19 -3.57
CA ALA A 961 10.01 2.30 -3.77
C ALA A 961 8.56 1.96 -3.44
N LYS A 962 8.12 0.74 -3.78
CA LYS A 962 6.81 0.24 -3.38
C LYS A 962 6.71 0.13 -1.85
N LYS A 963 7.72 -0.45 -1.19
CA LYS A 963 7.72 -0.66 0.27
C LYS A 963 7.72 0.64 1.06
N ASP A 964 8.49 1.64 0.64
CA ASP A 964 8.49 2.95 1.31
C ASP A 964 7.14 3.64 1.20
N ARG A 965 6.50 3.58 0.04
CA ARG A 965 5.15 4.14 -0.18
C ARG A 965 4.09 3.43 0.67
N GLU A 966 4.22 2.13 0.93
CA GLU A 966 3.34 1.39 1.85
C GLU A 966 3.54 1.84 3.31
N GLY A 967 4.79 2.03 3.74
CA GLY A 967 5.13 2.48 5.11
C GLY A 967 4.66 3.90 5.42
N GLU A 968 4.63 4.80 4.43
CA GLU A 968 4.06 6.15 4.56
C GLU A 968 2.55 6.15 4.81
N LYS A 969 1.81 5.08 4.49
CA LYS A 969 0.35 4.99 4.71
C LYS A 969 -0.04 4.63 6.15
N GLN A 970 0.85 3.95 6.88
CA GLN A 970 0.59 3.50 8.26
C GLN A 970 0.92 4.57 9.32
N LYS A 971 1.63 5.64 8.94
CA LYS A 971 1.85 6.85 9.74
C LYS A 971 0.74 7.88 9.47
#